data_AF-A0A316ENM2-F1
#
_entry.id   AF-A0A316ENM2-F1
#
_cell.length_a   1.000
_cell.length_b   1.000
_cell.length_c   1.000
_cell.angle_alpha   90.00
_cell.angle_beta   90.00
_cell.angle_gamma   90.00
#
_symmetry.space_group_name_H-M   'P 1'
#
loop_
_entity.id
_entity.type
_entity.pdbx_description
1 polymer ?
#
loop_
_entity_poly.entity_id
_entity_poly.type
_entity_poly.pdbx_seq_one_letter_code
_entity_poly.pdbx_strand_id
1 'polypeptide(L)'
;MKSSYFFLFLSLLSMTTFVGCKESAEEKKQKAIELISTQTMGLAFLEAFKLEEAETTFLKYIELAPDKKMGYANLGLVYLRMGKYDEAKEQLAKAIDIDGEDADINLILATVYQMNDEKDKAIAVLTNSLGFAPDHAKTLYMLSELYATSPDTETRKTREKYVLQLAGKVPDNIVPALELTELFIRGGESDKAIAQLENIQKQFPEFPKEAVDYFSDTIDLLRVSDTEKALTSFTIFHNYLKVTFPYQSGIKDLKGTRGSVIGFPLVTYDLKHSPLSEDTASTLDLIKFTDVTGDVGLDAVPIYDADGSIESKNPTHVSIADYDSDGDIDMYVGSYDPTDSSYKHFLFNNDLNWFWDLSKDIGINHSGIESSAAFADYDNDGFLDLYVVRPEGDKLYRNAGNGKYEDVTAEAGVGERTGGTKVLFFDMDHDGDLDFFELSGSANLVYRNNGDRTFKEQAGPMGLAGANIQSNDAAFGDFDDDGDLDLFVANEKANNNLYSNQRQGVFKDVLENSAFKNQKGSTSVAVGDWNNDGFLDLFTAGDHEESNGLYKNQRDAVFEPVHDAEKMFKALKGIAVLDSQFFDFDNDGFLDLVVAGKPNQKNNQGLFLYHNEGDGKFTDVTHLLPERPKSARQISLFDFEGDGDLDLVLAGLHGGVFLLRNDGGNLNHYVNVKLVGLRTGSAKNNYFGIGAKVEMRAGTLYQTKVVNDPNIYFGLGNRTKADIIRITWTNGVPQNILLPESDQSLIETQTLKGSCPFLYTWNGDEFVFVKDITWRSALGMPLGIMGGTARYSFADASDDYIKIPGDMLQEKDGAYIVQMTSELWETIYMDKMQLVAIDHPASVDVYVPEQFSPPPFPGLDMIKVVEKYFPISAKDGDGNDLLSLIKEKDDKYIANFMPDKYQGVTAMHDLILDPGGNIPTDNLWVVLNGWIFPTDASINVALSQSDELVVKSPSIQVINQKGEWETVIPNLGFPMGKDKNVIADLSGKFLSKDRRIRIQTNMEIYWDQIFFAQNNPLSESNTTILNPTEADLHYRGFSKSYRKGGRYGPHWFDYGSVDTSTKWRDLIGNYTRYGDVLPLLTASDNAYIISNAGDETTIKFNANELPKLKDGWTRDFFIHSVGWVKDGDLNTAHGNTVLPLPYHGMGSYPPSEKDTYPNTPELQKYHETYNTRTVTNEGYRNSLKTDK
;
A
#
# COMPACT_ATOMS: atom_id res chain seq x y z
N MET A 1 -16.37 -75.57 22.08
CA MET A 1 -17.40 -76.62 22.33
C MET A 1 -18.75 -75.92 22.30
N LYS A 2 -19.71 -76.35 21.47
CA LYS A 2 -20.93 -77.12 21.85
C LYS A 2 -21.66 -76.51 23.07
N SER A 3 -22.97 -76.25 23.06
CA SER A 3 -23.99 -76.52 22.03
C SER A 3 -25.19 -75.58 22.16
N SER A 4 -25.71 -75.18 21.00
CA SER A 4 -27.11 -74.87 20.72
C SER A 4 -28.11 -75.83 21.38
N TYR A 5 -29.30 -75.31 21.71
CA TYR A 5 -30.58 -75.99 21.45
C TYR A 5 -31.61 -74.99 20.92
N PHE A 6 -32.54 -75.47 20.09
CA PHE A 6 -33.26 -74.70 19.10
C PHE A 6 -34.72 -75.19 19.03
N PHE A 7 -35.67 -74.24 18.92
CA PHE A 7 -37.05 -74.38 18.40
C PHE A 7 -38.11 -75.19 19.18
N LEU A 8 -39.29 -74.58 19.44
CA LEU A 8 -40.50 -74.58 18.56
C LEU A 8 -41.83 -74.50 19.36
N PHE A 9 -42.68 -73.53 18.99
CA PHE A 9 -44.16 -73.38 19.07
C PHE A 9 -44.55 -71.99 19.61
N LEU A 10 -44.64 -70.93 18.80
CA LEU A 10 -45.59 -70.61 17.70
C LEU A 10 -46.95 -70.05 18.16
N SER A 11 -47.18 -68.79 17.77
CA SER A 11 -48.47 -68.07 17.60
C SER A 11 -49.03 -67.20 18.75
N LEU A 12 -49.37 -65.97 18.35
CA LEU A 12 -50.03 -64.84 19.04
C LEU A 12 -49.24 -63.98 20.07
N LEU A 13 -49.40 -62.66 19.88
CA LEU A 13 -48.92 -61.50 20.66
C LEU A 13 -47.39 -61.24 20.71
N SER A 14 -46.90 -60.50 19.71
CA SER A 14 -45.72 -59.63 19.85
C SER A 14 -45.82 -58.41 18.93
N MET A 15 -46.58 -57.40 19.37
CA MET A 15 -46.53 -56.06 18.81
C MET A 15 -46.67 -55.03 19.94
N THR A 16 -45.59 -54.88 20.71
CA THR A 16 -45.40 -53.75 21.63
C THR A 16 -44.30 -52.88 21.05
N THR A 17 -44.68 -51.68 20.66
CA THR A 17 -43.86 -50.70 19.95
C THR A 17 -42.76 -50.12 20.85
N PHE A 18 -41.50 -50.24 20.42
CA PHE A 18 -40.50 -49.23 20.75
C PHE A 18 -40.77 -48.00 19.87
N VAL A 19 -41.50 -47.01 20.41
CA VAL A 19 -41.55 -45.67 19.83
C VAL A 19 -40.36 -44.89 20.39
N GLY A 20 -39.21 -45.05 19.75
CA GLY A 20 -38.21 -43.98 19.76
C GLY A 20 -38.59 -43.01 18.66
N CYS A 21 -38.97 -41.78 19.01
CA CYS A 21 -39.18 -40.74 18.00
C CYS A 21 -37.87 -40.50 17.26
N LYS A 22 -37.84 -40.81 15.96
CA LYS A 22 -36.95 -40.10 15.05
C LYS A 22 -37.59 -38.74 14.81
N GLU A 23 -36.97 -37.68 15.30
CA GLU A 23 -37.25 -36.33 14.78
C GLU A 23 -37.09 -36.35 13.26
N SER A 24 -38.03 -35.73 12.55
CA SER A 24 -37.98 -35.57 11.11
C SER A 24 -36.91 -34.55 10.70
N ALA A 25 -36.48 -34.60 9.44
CA ALA A 25 -35.55 -33.59 8.89
C ALA A 25 -36.17 -32.17 8.97
N GLU A 26 -37.49 -32.06 8.74
CA GLU A 26 -38.27 -30.83 8.90
C GLU A 26 -38.18 -30.25 10.33
N GLU A 27 -38.40 -31.08 11.36
CA GLU A 27 -38.33 -30.65 12.77
C GLU A 27 -36.90 -30.24 13.15
N LYS A 28 -35.87 -30.90 12.60
CA LYS A 28 -34.47 -30.51 12.79
C LYS A 28 -34.14 -29.18 12.10
N LYS A 29 -34.59 -28.96 10.85
CA LYS A 29 -34.45 -27.67 10.16
C LYS A 29 -35.14 -26.56 10.95
N GLN A 30 -36.38 -26.78 11.40
CA GLN A 30 -37.11 -25.78 12.18
C GLN A 30 -36.45 -25.46 13.53
N LYS A 31 -35.93 -26.47 14.24
CA LYS A 31 -35.21 -26.28 15.51
C LYS A 31 -33.87 -25.58 15.33
N ALA A 32 -33.16 -25.85 14.22
CA ALA A 32 -31.94 -25.13 13.86
C ALA A 32 -32.23 -23.66 13.54
N ILE A 33 -33.26 -23.38 12.72
CA ILE A 33 -33.71 -22.01 12.42
C ILE A 33 -34.09 -21.27 13.71
N GLU A 34 -34.86 -21.89 14.61
CA GLU A 34 -35.21 -21.24 15.89
C GLU A 34 -33.98 -21.01 16.79
N LEU A 35 -33.01 -21.92 16.82
CA LEU A 35 -31.79 -21.77 17.60
C LEU A 35 -30.91 -20.63 17.06
N ILE A 36 -30.67 -20.59 15.75
CA ILE A 36 -29.91 -19.53 15.06
C ILE A 36 -30.63 -18.20 15.24
N SER A 37 -31.93 -18.12 14.92
CA SER A 37 -32.72 -16.90 15.10
C SER A 37 -32.76 -16.39 16.55
N THR A 38 -32.81 -17.29 17.53
CA THR A 38 -32.72 -16.90 18.96
C THR A 38 -31.31 -16.40 19.30
N GLN A 39 -30.26 -16.96 18.70
CA GLN A 39 -28.89 -16.46 18.85
C GLN A 39 -28.77 -15.05 18.26
N THR A 40 -29.01 -14.89 16.96
CA THR A 40 -28.94 -13.62 16.23
C THR A 40 -29.73 -12.51 16.92
N MET A 41 -30.95 -12.80 17.38
CA MET A 41 -31.78 -11.83 18.11
C MET A 41 -31.22 -11.47 19.49
N GLY A 42 -30.57 -12.41 20.19
CA GLY A 42 -29.91 -12.13 21.47
C GLY A 42 -28.64 -11.30 21.31
N LEU A 43 -27.88 -11.58 20.25
CA LEU A 43 -26.72 -10.79 19.80
C LEU A 43 -27.17 -9.35 19.49
N ALA A 44 -28.15 -9.19 18.61
CA ALA A 44 -28.76 -7.90 18.24
C ALA A 44 -29.21 -7.04 19.43
N PHE A 45 -29.86 -7.66 20.43
CA PHE A 45 -30.25 -6.92 21.64
C PHE A 45 -29.06 -6.53 22.53
N LEU A 46 -28.01 -7.36 22.58
CA LEU A 46 -26.80 -7.06 23.34
C LEU A 46 -25.98 -5.94 22.67
N GLU A 47 -25.85 -5.99 21.34
CA GLU A 47 -25.30 -4.91 20.50
C GLU A 47 -26.04 -3.60 20.73
N ALA A 48 -27.36 -3.55 20.51
CA ALA A 48 -28.21 -2.37 20.70
C ALA A 48 -28.41 -1.93 22.17
N PHE A 49 -27.59 -2.42 23.10
CA PHE A 49 -27.61 -2.16 24.54
C PHE A 49 -28.98 -2.39 25.24
N LYS A 50 -29.86 -3.19 24.63
CA LYS A 50 -31.16 -3.65 25.14
C LYS A 50 -30.95 -4.84 26.08
N LEU A 51 -30.28 -4.58 27.19
CA LEU A 51 -29.71 -5.61 28.08
C LEU A 51 -30.77 -6.53 28.73
N GLU A 52 -32.01 -6.07 28.96
CA GLU A 52 -33.09 -6.87 29.55
C GLU A 52 -33.69 -7.85 28.53
N GLU A 53 -33.84 -7.41 27.28
CA GLU A 53 -34.23 -8.23 26.14
C GLU A 53 -33.13 -9.24 25.77
N ALA A 54 -31.85 -8.83 25.83
CA ALA A 54 -30.71 -9.72 25.66
C ALA A 54 -30.65 -10.80 26.76
N GLU A 55 -30.79 -10.43 28.04
CA GLU A 55 -30.90 -11.38 29.17
C GLU A 55 -32.01 -12.41 28.91
N THR A 56 -33.22 -11.95 28.55
CA THR A 56 -34.36 -12.81 28.24
C THR A 56 -34.09 -13.77 27.07
N THR A 57 -33.41 -13.28 26.03
CA THR A 57 -33.18 -14.03 24.79
C THR A 57 -32.05 -15.05 24.95
N PHE A 58 -30.96 -14.72 25.64
CA PHE A 58 -29.92 -15.71 25.96
C PHE A 58 -30.37 -16.76 26.97
N LEU A 59 -31.26 -16.42 27.91
CA LEU A 59 -31.92 -17.42 28.76
C LEU A 59 -32.75 -18.41 27.90
N LYS A 60 -33.51 -17.93 26.91
CA LYS A 60 -34.20 -18.80 25.94
C LYS A 60 -33.21 -19.65 25.11
N TYR A 61 -32.09 -19.09 24.67
CA TYR A 61 -31.05 -19.84 23.95
C TYR A 61 -30.48 -20.98 24.81
N ILE A 62 -30.20 -20.72 26.09
CA ILE A 62 -29.73 -21.74 27.05
C ILE A 62 -30.80 -22.83 27.27
N GLU A 63 -32.09 -22.50 27.27
CA GLU A 63 -33.16 -23.51 27.33
C GLU A 63 -33.22 -24.39 26.05
N LEU A 64 -32.95 -23.82 24.88
CA LEU A 64 -32.92 -24.53 23.60
C LEU A 64 -31.67 -25.40 23.40
N ALA A 65 -30.52 -24.94 23.91
CA ALA A 65 -29.20 -25.58 23.75
C ALA A 65 -28.33 -25.44 25.03
N PRO A 66 -28.66 -26.16 26.12
CA PRO A 66 -27.95 -26.05 27.41
C PRO A 66 -26.53 -26.62 27.41
N ASP A 67 -26.11 -27.25 26.32
CA ASP A 67 -24.76 -27.77 26.06
C ASP A 67 -23.91 -26.83 25.20
N LYS A 68 -24.43 -25.65 24.80
CA LYS A 68 -23.70 -24.64 24.01
C LYS A 68 -23.19 -23.51 24.91
N LYS A 69 -21.86 -23.37 24.97
CA LYS A 69 -21.14 -22.33 25.74
C LYS A 69 -21.61 -20.90 25.44
N MET A 70 -22.00 -20.61 24.19
CA MET A 70 -22.32 -19.27 23.67
C MET A 70 -23.41 -18.57 24.49
N GLY A 71 -24.48 -19.28 24.86
CA GLY A 71 -25.57 -18.72 25.65
C GLY A 71 -25.11 -18.25 27.02
N TYR A 72 -24.29 -19.06 27.71
CA TYR A 72 -23.72 -18.72 29.01
C TYR A 72 -22.68 -17.61 28.93
N ALA A 73 -21.81 -17.63 27.90
CA ALA A 73 -20.79 -16.62 27.72
C ALA A 73 -21.40 -15.23 27.41
N ASN A 74 -22.35 -15.16 26.48
CA ASN A 74 -23.01 -13.91 26.11
C ASN A 74 -23.95 -13.40 27.22
N LEU A 75 -24.62 -14.28 27.97
CA LEU A 75 -25.34 -13.88 29.19
C LEU A 75 -24.38 -13.36 30.28
N GLY A 76 -23.18 -13.95 30.39
CA GLY A 76 -22.12 -13.44 31.26
C GLY A 76 -21.67 -12.03 30.87
N LEU A 77 -21.59 -11.75 29.57
CA LEU A 77 -21.29 -10.42 29.04
C LEU A 77 -22.44 -9.42 29.25
N VAL A 78 -23.71 -9.82 29.08
CA VAL A 78 -24.88 -9.00 29.50
C VAL A 78 -24.73 -8.60 30.97
N TYR A 79 -24.44 -9.55 31.85
CA TYR A 79 -24.27 -9.29 33.28
C TYR A 79 -23.05 -8.41 33.61
N LEU A 80 -21.95 -8.54 32.86
CA LEU A 80 -20.83 -7.58 32.94
C LEU A 80 -21.27 -6.16 32.57
N ARG A 81 -21.96 -5.98 31.43
CA ARG A 81 -22.49 -4.66 30.99
C ARG A 81 -23.53 -4.08 31.97
N MET A 82 -24.28 -4.93 32.69
CA MET A 82 -25.20 -4.52 33.77
C MET A 82 -24.51 -4.23 35.12
N GLY A 83 -23.20 -4.49 35.28
CA GLY A 83 -22.50 -4.40 36.57
C GLY A 83 -22.86 -5.52 37.57
N LYS A 84 -23.51 -6.59 37.12
CA LYS A 84 -23.88 -7.80 37.88
C LYS A 84 -22.69 -8.78 37.92
N TYR A 85 -21.57 -8.39 38.55
CA TYR A 85 -20.30 -9.11 38.42
C TYR A 85 -20.31 -10.55 38.96
N ASP A 86 -21.06 -10.85 40.02
CA ASP A 86 -21.12 -12.20 40.59
C ASP A 86 -21.96 -13.15 39.72
N GLU A 87 -23.06 -12.65 39.14
CA GLU A 87 -23.84 -13.37 38.14
C GLU A 87 -23.05 -13.58 36.84
N ALA A 88 -22.28 -12.58 36.39
CA ALA A 88 -21.38 -12.71 35.24
C ALA A 88 -20.33 -13.82 35.48
N LYS A 89 -19.68 -13.83 36.66
CA LYS A 89 -18.77 -14.89 37.10
C LYS A 89 -19.44 -16.27 37.06
N GLU A 90 -20.69 -16.39 37.49
CA GLU A 90 -21.42 -17.68 37.48
C GLU A 90 -21.67 -18.20 36.05
N GLN A 91 -22.12 -17.35 35.12
CA GLN A 91 -22.39 -17.82 33.75
C GLN A 91 -21.10 -18.10 32.97
N LEU A 92 -20.07 -17.25 33.12
CA LEU A 92 -18.77 -17.48 32.48
C LEU A 92 -18.09 -18.76 32.98
N ALA A 93 -18.23 -19.10 34.28
CA ALA A 93 -17.76 -20.37 34.80
C ALA A 93 -18.46 -21.57 34.14
N LYS A 94 -19.78 -21.51 33.91
CA LYS A 94 -20.52 -22.56 33.18
C LYS A 94 -20.09 -22.66 31.71
N ALA A 95 -19.76 -21.53 31.07
CA ALA A 95 -19.25 -21.52 29.70
C ALA A 95 -17.87 -22.22 29.62
N ILE A 96 -16.99 -21.97 30.60
CA ILE A 96 -15.67 -22.62 30.73
C ILE A 96 -15.80 -24.11 31.12
N ASP A 97 -16.80 -24.49 31.92
CA ASP A 97 -17.09 -25.90 32.22
C ASP A 97 -17.55 -26.70 30.98
N ILE A 98 -18.09 -26.01 29.95
CA ILE A 98 -18.46 -26.60 28.65
C ILE A 98 -17.25 -26.65 27.71
N ASP A 99 -16.49 -25.56 27.60
CA ASP A 99 -15.25 -25.47 26.81
C ASP A 99 -14.19 -24.62 27.53
N GLY A 100 -13.23 -25.31 28.17
CA GLY A 100 -12.18 -24.67 28.95
C GLY A 100 -11.01 -24.13 28.13
N GLU A 101 -10.95 -24.43 26.82
CA GLU A 101 -9.87 -24.02 25.90
C GLU A 101 -10.28 -22.82 25.01
N ASP A 102 -11.29 -22.06 25.45
CA ASP A 102 -11.72 -20.82 24.80
C ASP A 102 -11.06 -19.59 25.45
N ALA A 103 -10.19 -18.92 24.70
CA ALA A 103 -9.40 -17.82 25.21
C ALA A 103 -10.21 -16.52 25.40
N ASP A 104 -11.21 -16.29 24.54
CA ASP A 104 -12.07 -15.11 24.57
C ASP A 104 -13.03 -15.16 25.78
N ILE A 105 -13.58 -16.34 26.12
CA ILE A 105 -14.36 -16.51 27.37
C ILE A 105 -13.48 -16.26 28.61
N ASN A 106 -12.23 -16.73 28.60
CA ASN A 106 -11.27 -16.47 29.68
C ASN A 106 -10.90 -14.97 29.78
N LEU A 107 -10.81 -14.27 28.64
CA LEU A 107 -10.58 -12.81 28.57
C LEU A 107 -11.74 -12.01 29.19
N ILE A 108 -12.99 -12.38 28.88
CA ILE A 108 -14.18 -11.77 29.49
C ILE A 108 -14.18 -12.02 31.01
N LEU A 109 -13.89 -13.25 31.46
CA LEU A 109 -13.81 -13.56 32.90
C LEU A 109 -12.69 -12.77 33.62
N ALA A 110 -11.53 -12.64 32.99
CA ALA A 110 -10.44 -11.80 33.52
C ALA A 110 -10.85 -10.32 33.60
N THR A 111 -11.63 -9.83 32.64
CA THR A 111 -12.19 -8.47 32.64
C THR A 111 -13.19 -8.28 33.79
N VAL A 112 -14.08 -9.25 34.04
CA VAL A 112 -14.98 -9.23 35.23
C VAL A 112 -14.17 -9.20 36.53
N TYR A 113 -13.09 -9.99 36.63
CA TYR A 113 -12.20 -9.93 37.80
C TYR A 113 -11.51 -8.56 37.95
N GLN A 114 -11.02 -7.97 36.87
CA GLN A 114 -10.40 -6.65 36.88
C GLN A 114 -11.39 -5.55 37.30
N MET A 115 -12.61 -5.55 36.76
CA MET A 115 -13.67 -4.57 37.12
C MET A 115 -14.16 -4.73 38.56
N ASN A 116 -13.96 -5.90 39.17
CA ASN A 116 -14.26 -6.18 40.58
C ASN A 116 -13.04 -6.06 41.52
N ASP A 117 -11.94 -5.41 41.08
CA ASP A 117 -10.68 -5.21 41.82
C ASP A 117 -9.94 -6.52 42.23
N GLU A 118 -10.20 -7.62 41.51
CA GLU A 118 -9.62 -8.95 41.77
C GLU A 118 -8.39 -9.24 40.89
N LYS A 119 -7.43 -8.29 40.84
CA LYS A 119 -6.27 -8.30 39.93
C LYS A 119 -5.52 -9.64 39.83
N ASP A 120 -5.22 -10.27 40.97
CA ASP A 120 -4.46 -11.54 40.99
C ASP A 120 -5.21 -12.69 40.28
N LYS A 121 -6.55 -12.67 40.31
CA LYS A 121 -7.37 -13.67 39.60
C LYS A 121 -7.41 -13.40 38.11
N ALA A 122 -7.50 -12.14 37.69
CA ALA A 122 -7.40 -11.77 36.27
C ALA A 122 -6.08 -12.26 35.67
N ILE A 123 -4.95 -12.01 36.34
CA ILE A 123 -3.63 -12.50 35.94
C ILE A 123 -3.60 -14.04 35.87
N ALA A 124 -4.14 -14.74 36.86
CA ALA A 124 -4.16 -16.20 36.88
C ALA A 124 -4.97 -16.81 35.72
N VAL A 125 -6.13 -16.23 35.40
CA VAL A 125 -6.99 -16.66 34.26
C VAL A 125 -6.28 -16.43 32.93
N LEU A 126 -5.76 -15.21 32.69
CA LEU A 126 -5.05 -14.88 31.45
C LEU A 126 -3.78 -15.72 31.25
N THR A 127 -3.02 -15.98 32.33
CA THR A 127 -1.82 -16.82 32.27
C THR A 127 -2.17 -18.28 31.96
N ASN A 128 -3.32 -18.78 32.45
CA ASN A 128 -3.82 -20.10 32.09
C ASN A 128 -4.29 -20.16 30.63
N SER A 129 -4.94 -19.10 30.14
CA SER A 129 -5.40 -18.96 28.74
C SER A 129 -4.24 -19.10 27.74
N LEU A 130 -3.10 -18.45 27.99
CA LEU A 130 -1.88 -18.60 27.18
C LEU A 130 -1.29 -20.03 27.20
N GLY A 131 -1.76 -20.92 28.06
CA GLY A 131 -1.37 -22.33 28.06
C GLY A 131 -1.91 -23.12 26.86
N PHE A 132 -3.04 -22.70 26.29
CA PHE A 132 -3.66 -23.29 25.09
C PHE A 132 -3.80 -22.31 23.91
N ALA A 133 -3.82 -21.00 24.18
CA ALA A 133 -3.82 -19.94 23.16
C ALA A 133 -2.59 -19.01 23.33
N PRO A 134 -1.35 -19.49 23.08
CA PRO A 134 -0.12 -18.76 23.40
C PRO A 134 0.07 -17.44 22.64
N ASP A 135 -0.54 -17.33 21.46
CA ASP A 135 -0.40 -16.19 20.53
C ASP A 135 -1.61 -15.24 20.55
N HIS A 136 -2.44 -15.30 21.60
CA HIS A 136 -3.66 -14.50 21.70
C HIS A 136 -3.36 -13.03 22.04
N ALA A 137 -3.32 -12.16 21.03
CA ALA A 137 -2.87 -10.76 21.13
C ALA A 137 -3.49 -10.01 22.32
N LYS A 138 -4.83 -9.99 22.49
CA LYS A 138 -5.43 -9.27 23.63
C LYS A 138 -5.04 -9.80 25.02
N THR A 139 -4.79 -11.10 25.13
CA THR A 139 -4.40 -11.73 26.41
C THR A 139 -2.96 -11.32 26.76
N LEU A 140 -2.07 -11.26 25.77
CA LEU A 140 -0.71 -10.76 25.91
C LEU A 140 -0.69 -9.27 26.32
N TYR A 141 -1.53 -8.44 25.68
CA TYR A 141 -1.69 -7.01 26.01
C TYR A 141 -2.27 -6.77 27.41
N MET A 142 -3.35 -7.45 27.78
CA MET A 142 -3.90 -7.31 29.14
C MET A 142 -2.88 -7.73 30.20
N LEU A 143 -2.05 -8.75 29.92
CA LEU A 143 -0.95 -9.11 30.81
C LEU A 143 0.19 -8.06 30.85
N SER A 144 0.57 -7.44 29.72
CA SER A 144 1.60 -6.37 29.74
C SER A 144 1.15 -5.20 30.61
N GLU A 145 -0.09 -4.75 30.47
CA GLU A 145 -0.67 -3.64 31.25
C GLU A 145 -0.88 -3.99 32.73
N LEU A 146 -1.38 -5.18 33.04
CA LEU A 146 -1.51 -5.63 34.44
C LEU A 146 -0.16 -5.67 35.15
N TYR A 147 0.94 -5.93 34.43
CA TYR A 147 2.30 -5.92 34.98
C TYR A 147 3.02 -4.56 34.89
N ALA A 148 2.53 -3.59 34.10
CA ALA A 148 3.16 -2.26 33.92
C ALA A 148 3.28 -1.44 35.22
N THR A 149 2.40 -1.70 36.19
CA THR A 149 2.33 -0.95 37.47
C THR A 149 3.29 -1.44 38.56
N SER A 150 4.04 -2.53 38.37
CA SER A 150 4.89 -3.07 39.45
C SER A 150 6.32 -2.49 39.48
N PRO A 151 6.84 -2.10 40.66
CA PRO A 151 8.20 -1.58 40.79
C PRO A 151 9.29 -2.66 40.81
N ASP A 152 8.96 -3.94 40.92
CA ASP A 152 9.94 -5.02 41.08
C ASP A 152 10.52 -5.56 39.75
N THR A 153 11.72 -6.13 39.84
CA THR A 153 12.52 -6.54 38.67
C THR A 153 11.98 -7.80 37.97
N GLU A 154 11.33 -8.73 38.66
CA GLU A 154 10.84 -9.97 38.05
C GLU A 154 9.53 -9.74 37.31
N THR A 155 8.65 -8.89 37.84
CA THR A 155 7.48 -8.43 37.11
C THR A 155 7.86 -7.63 35.86
N ARG A 156 8.89 -6.79 35.89
CA ARG A 156 9.37 -6.07 34.69
C ARG A 156 9.80 -7.01 33.56
N LYS A 157 10.59 -8.04 33.86
CA LYS A 157 10.96 -9.09 32.88
C LYS A 157 9.73 -9.84 32.35
N THR A 158 8.71 -9.99 33.20
CA THR A 158 7.46 -10.66 32.86
C THR A 158 6.63 -9.80 31.89
N ARG A 159 6.53 -8.48 32.12
CA ARG A 159 5.97 -7.53 31.13
C ARG A 159 6.76 -7.57 29.82
N GLU A 160 8.10 -7.43 29.89
CA GLU A 160 8.99 -7.45 28.73
C GLU A 160 8.77 -8.69 27.85
N LYS A 161 8.66 -9.88 28.46
CA LYS A 161 8.32 -11.12 27.77
C LYS A 161 6.99 -11.00 27.00
N TYR A 162 5.93 -10.51 27.62
CA TYR A 162 4.61 -10.41 26.97
C TYR A 162 4.56 -9.34 25.89
N VAL A 163 5.23 -8.20 26.06
CA VAL A 163 5.35 -7.16 25.01
C VAL A 163 6.12 -7.69 23.80
N LEU A 164 7.22 -8.43 24.02
CA LEU A 164 7.97 -9.07 22.92
C LEU A 164 7.14 -10.14 22.19
N GLN A 165 6.30 -10.89 22.89
CA GLN A 165 5.37 -11.83 22.26
C GLN A 165 4.27 -11.10 21.48
N LEU A 166 3.70 -10.02 22.03
CA LEU A 166 2.67 -9.21 21.40
C LEU A 166 3.19 -8.55 20.12
N ALA A 167 4.29 -7.80 20.21
CA ALA A 167 4.95 -7.17 19.06
C ALA A 167 5.45 -8.19 18.01
N GLY A 168 5.69 -9.44 18.41
CA GLY A 168 6.02 -10.52 17.48
C GLY A 168 4.80 -11.09 16.72
N LYS A 169 3.58 -10.93 17.26
CA LYS A 169 2.33 -11.42 16.65
C LYS A 169 1.58 -10.34 15.87
N VAL A 170 1.66 -9.09 16.31
CA VAL A 170 1.06 -7.90 15.66
C VAL A 170 2.15 -6.83 15.47
N PRO A 171 3.17 -7.07 14.63
CA PRO A 171 4.31 -6.17 14.46
C PRO A 171 3.93 -4.81 13.87
N ASP A 172 2.82 -4.76 13.14
CA ASP A 172 2.30 -3.60 12.41
C ASP A 172 1.35 -2.73 13.28
N ASN A 173 1.08 -3.13 14.52
CA ASN A 173 0.21 -2.37 15.42
C ASN A 173 1.02 -1.35 16.25
N ILE A 174 0.55 -0.10 16.25
CA ILE A 174 1.21 1.03 16.91
C ILE A 174 1.38 0.87 18.44
N VAL A 175 0.44 0.20 19.11
CA VAL A 175 0.43 0.05 20.57
C VAL A 175 1.62 -0.77 21.07
N PRO A 176 1.85 -2.02 20.62
CA PRO A 176 3.03 -2.79 20.99
C PRO A 176 4.33 -2.19 20.44
N ALA A 177 4.32 -1.48 19.31
CA ALA A 177 5.51 -0.79 18.80
C ALA A 177 6.00 0.31 19.78
N LEU A 178 5.07 1.09 20.34
CA LEU A 178 5.37 2.10 21.37
C LEU A 178 5.78 1.45 22.71
N GLU A 179 5.11 0.39 23.16
CA GLU A 179 5.55 -0.35 24.36
C GLU A 179 6.96 -0.96 24.19
N LEU A 180 7.27 -1.49 23.01
CA LEU A 180 8.59 -2.05 22.69
C LEU A 180 9.67 -0.96 22.63
N THR A 181 9.32 0.23 22.11
CA THR A 181 10.20 1.41 22.14
C THR A 181 10.55 1.80 23.57
N GLU A 182 9.56 1.84 24.48
CA GLU A 182 9.78 2.10 25.91
C GLU A 182 10.80 1.12 26.52
N LEU A 183 10.68 -0.17 26.18
CA LEU A 183 11.58 -1.23 26.65
C LEU A 183 13.00 -1.06 26.12
N PHE A 184 13.18 -0.75 24.83
CA PHE A 184 14.51 -0.50 24.26
C PHE A 184 15.21 0.69 24.90
N ILE A 185 14.50 1.81 25.14
CA ILE A 185 15.07 2.97 25.83
C ILE A 185 15.49 2.58 27.27
N ARG A 186 14.63 1.86 28.00
CA ARG A 186 14.93 1.37 29.37
C ARG A 186 16.08 0.36 29.42
N GLY A 187 16.25 -0.45 28.37
CA GLY A 187 17.35 -1.40 28.22
C GLY A 187 18.67 -0.77 27.82
N GLY A 188 18.67 0.50 27.41
CA GLY A 188 19.84 1.19 26.85
C GLY A 188 20.13 0.86 25.39
N GLU A 189 19.15 0.27 24.68
CA GLU A 189 19.25 -0.13 23.28
C GLU A 189 18.84 1.02 22.35
N SER A 190 19.50 2.18 22.49
CA SER A 190 19.14 3.44 21.80
C SER A 190 18.92 3.28 20.31
N ASP A 191 19.75 2.45 19.64
CA ASP A 191 19.64 2.21 18.21
C ASP A 191 18.32 1.50 17.84
N LYS A 192 17.90 0.49 18.61
CA LYS A 192 16.61 -0.18 18.37
C LYS A 192 15.42 0.74 18.65
N ALA A 193 15.52 1.59 19.66
CA ALA A 193 14.51 2.59 19.97
C ALA A 193 14.35 3.62 18.83
N ILE A 194 15.46 4.12 18.26
CA ILE A 194 15.43 5.00 17.08
C ILE A 194 14.77 4.28 15.89
N ALA A 195 15.14 3.03 15.60
CA ALA A 195 14.54 2.28 14.49
C ALA A 195 13.01 2.14 14.61
N GLN A 196 12.50 1.90 15.82
CA GLN A 196 11.05 1.83 16.04
C GLN A 196 10.38 3.19 15.89
N LEU A 197 10.98 4.27 16.41
CA LEU A 197 10.46 5.63 16.25
C LEU A 197 10.45 6.09 14.78
N GLU A 198 11.49 5.76 14.01
CA GLU A 198 11.56 6.01 12.57
C GLU A 198 10.46 5.25 11.79
N ASN A 199 10.14 4.01 12.18
CA ASN A 199 9.04 3.25 11.58
C ASN A 199 7.67 3.82 11.95
N ILE A 200 7.48 4.17 13.23
CA ILE A 200 6.24 4.77 13.75
C ILE A 200 5.92 6.07 13.01
N GLN A 201 6.92 6.94 12.79
CA GLN A 201 6.73 8.20 12.07
C GLN A 201 6.24 7.99 10.62
N LYS A 202 6.75 6.96 9.93
CA LYS A 202 6.37 6.64 8.54
C LYS A 202 4.92 6.18 8.40
N GLN A 203 4.38 5.58 9.45
CA GLN A 203 3.05 4.98 9.51
C GLN A 203 2.04 6.02 10.07
N PHE A 204 2.06 6.34 11.36
CA PHE A 204 1.26 7.45 11.95
C PHE A 204 -0.26 7.18 11.99
N PRO A 205 -1.19 8.15 11.74
CA PRO A 205 -1.17 9.46 10.98
C PRO A 205 -0.22 10.63 11.39
N GLU A 206 -0.51 11.89 11.00
CA GLU A 206 0.26 13.07 11.44
C GLU A 206 0.22 13.17 12.99
N PHE A 207 1.39 13.37 13.60
CA PHE A 207 1.47 13.47 15.06
C PHE A 207 0.75 14.75 15.53
N PRO A 208 0.05 14.70 16.69
CA PRO A 208 -0.42 15.91 17.36
C PRO A 208 0.73 16.91 17.49
N LYS A 209 0.46 18.17 17.14
CA LYS A 209 1.50 19.22 17.07
C LYS A 209 2.29 19.38 18.37
N GLU A 210 1.64 19.17 19.51
CA GLU A 210 2.23 19.19 20.85
C GLU A 210 3.21 18.04 21.11
N ALA A 211 3.18 16.97 20.31
CA ALA A 211 4.00 15.77 20.46
C ALA A 211 5.29 15.79 19.60
N VAL A 212 5.31 16.58 18.51
CA VAL A 212 6.42 16.63 17.52
C VAL A 212 7.75 17.04 18.14
N ASP A 213 7.75 18.04 19.04
CA ASP A 213 8.94 18.48 19.75
C ASP A 213 9.51 17.35 20.62
N TYR A 214 8.66 16.63 21.36
CA TYR A 214 9.08 15.53 22.23
C TYR A 214 9.57 14.30 21.45
N PHE A 215 9.01 14.03 20.26
CA PHE A 215 9.52 13.01 19.34
C PHE A 215 10.95 13.36 18.90
N SER A 216 11.16 14.59 18.43
CA SER A 216 12.46 15.07 17.96
C SER A 216 13.52 15.06 19.07
N ASP A 217 13.18 15.62 20.24
CA ASP A 217 14.01 15.58 21.45
C ASP A 217 14.37 14.13 21.85
N THR A 218 13.44 13.18 21.71
CA THR A 218 13.70 11.76 22.01
C THR A 218 14.77 11.20 21.07
N ILE A 219 14.63 11.41 19.76
CA ILE A 219 15.60 10.93 18.76
C ILE A 219 16.99 11.50 19.03
N ASP A 220 17.12 12.81 19.26
CA ASP A 220 18.42 13.44 19.47
C ASP A 220 19.08 13.05 20.79
N LEU A 221 18.30 12.86 21.87
CA LEU A 221 18.80 12.32 23.13
C LEU A 221 19.26 10.86 23.00
N LEU A 222 18.57 10.04 22.19
CA LEU A 222 18.99 8.66 21.91
C LEU A 222 20.26 8.60 21.06
N ARG A 223 20.44 9.50 20.09
CA ARG A 223 21.66 9.64 19.27
C ARG A 223 22.89 9.91 20.14
N VAL A 224 22.77 10.71 21.20
CA VAL A 224 23.85 10.92 22.19
C VAL A 224 23.84 9.94 23.37
N SER A 225 22.97 8.92 23.33
CA SER A 225 22.80 7.88 24.37
C SER A 225 22.41 8.40 25.77
N ASP A 226 21.72 9.53 25.85
CA ASP A 226 21.13 10.06 27.10
C ASP A 226 19.75 9.43 27.35
N THR A 227 19.77 8.15 27.73
CA THR A 227 18.56 7.32 27.87
C THR A 227 17.62 7.77 28.98
N GLU A 228 18.12 8.44 30.02
CA GLU A 228 17.30 8.95 31.13
C GLU A 228 16.42 10.12 30.67
N LYS A 229 17.00 11.09 29.94
CA LYS A 229 16.21 12.18 29.35
C LYS A 229 15.37 11.71 28.18
N ALA A 230 15.90 10.84 27.31
CA ALA A 230 15.15 10.27 26.20
C ALA A 230 13.88 9.55 26.67
N LEU A 231 13.97 8.74 27.74
CA LEU A 231 12.81 8.08 28.33
C LEU A 231 11.77 9.08 28.86
N THR A 232 12.22 10.20 29.42
CA THR A 232 11.33 11.26 29.92
C THR A 232 10.59 11.93 28.77
N SER A 233 11.29 12.29 27.69
CA SER A 233 10.68 12.88 26.49
C SER A 233 9.73 11.90 25.79
N PHE A 234 10.19 10.66 25.58
CA PHE A 234 9.40 9.58 25.02
C PHE A 234 8.11 9.30 25.80
N THR A 235 8.18 9.33 27.14
CA THR A 235 6.98 9.13 27.99
C THR A 235 5.95 10.24 27.76
N ILE A 236 6.38 11.48 27.52
CA ILE A 236 5.47 12.59 27.20
C ILE A 236 4.87 12.40 25.80
N PHE A 237 5.71 12.12 24.79
CA PHE A 237 5.29 11.79 23.43
C PHE A 237 4.25 10.65 23.40
N HIS A 238 4.55 9.50 24.03
CA HIS A 238 3.64 8.35 24.10
C HIS A 238 2.33 8.70 24.82
N ASN A 239 2.35 9.52 25.86
CA ASN A 239 1.14 9.96 26.54
C ASN A 239 0.26 10.90 25.70
N TYR A 240 0.84 11.70 24.80
CA TYR A 240 0.06 12.44 23.80
C TYR A 240 -0.62 11.49 22.80
N LEU A 241 0.10 10.48 22.29
CA LEU A 241 -0.49 9.50 21.38
C LEU A 241 -1.59 8.67 22.05
N LYS A 242 -1.46 8.35 23.35
CA LYS A 242 -2.46 7.55 24.11
C LYS A 242 -3.88 8.10 24.11
N VAL A 243 -4.08 9.39 23.84
CA VAL A 243 -5.42 10.02 23.78
C VAL A 243 -5.92 10.29 22.37
N THR A 244 -5.18 9.85 21.34
CA THR A 244 -5.61 9.95 19.94
C THR A 244 -6.40 8.70 19.51
N PHE A 245 -7.34 8.89 18.59
CA PHE A 245 -8.15 7.81 18.04
C PHE A 245 -7.33 6.69 17.38
N PRO A 246 -6.30 6.94 16.52
CA PRO A 246 -5.45 5.88 15.97
C PRO A 246 -4.80 4.96 17.02
N TYR A 247 -4.45 5.49 18.20
CA TYR A 247 -3.92 4.66 19.29
C TYR A 247 -5.02 3.83 19.97
N GLN A 248 -6.24 4.35 20.09
CA GLN A 248 -7.40 3.62 20.63
C GLN A 248 -7.89 2.55 19.64
N SER A 249 -7.94 2.86 18.35
CA SER A 249 -8.17 1.91 17.25
C SER A 249 -7.14 0.78 17.29
N GLY A 250 -5.85 1.13 17.44
CA GLY A 250 -4.78 0.15 17.68
C GLY A 250 -4.99 -0.74 18.92
N ILE A 251 -5.74 -0.29 19.95
CA ILE A 251 -6.17 -1.14 21.08
C ILE A 251 -7.38 -2.02 20.71
N LYS A 252 -8.34 -1.52 19.91
CA LYS A 252 -9.49 -2.31 19.38
C LYS A 252 -8.99 -3.45 18.48
N ASP A 253 -8.05 -3.17 17.58
CA ASP A 253 -7.43 -4.10 16.60
C ASP A 253 -6.68 -5.29 17.21
N LEU A 254 -6.40 -5.28 18.51
CA LEU A 254 -5.82 -6.43 19.21
C LEU A 254 -6.87 -7.53 19.42
N LYS A 255 -7.35 -8.14 18.32
CA LYS A 255 -8.38 -9.18 18.30
C LYS A 255 -7.93 -10.50 18.94
N GLY A 256 -8.89 -11.38 19.24
CA GLY A 256 -8.67 -12.75 19.70
C GLY A 256 -8.41 -13.74 18.56
N THR A 257 -8.32 -15.04 18.90
CA THR A 257 -8.06 -16.11 17.90
C THR A 257 -9.20 -16.35 16.89
N ARG A 258 -10.32 -15.62 17.01
CA ARG A 258 -11.55 -15.79 16.21
C ARG A 258 -12.21 -14.46 15.83
N GLY A 259 -11.44 -13.38 15.73
CA GLY A 259 -11.93 -12.06 15.27
C GLY A 259 -12.74 -11.25 16.30
N SER A 260 -13.09 -11.81 17.45
CA SER A 260 -13.90 -11.14 18.49
C SER A 260 -13.24 -9.88 19.05
N VAL A 261 -13.97 -8.76 18.98
CA VAL A 261 -13.62 -7.45 19.57
C VAL A 261 -13.96 -7.44 21.07
N ILE A 262 -13.24 -6.63 21.85
CA ILE A 262 -13.33 -6.63 23.32
C ILE A 262 -14.71 -6.16 23.78
N GLY A 263 -15.39 -7.01 24.56
CA GLY A 263 -16.70 -6.69 25.13
C GLY A 263 -17.86 -6.73 24.13
N PHE A 264 -17.61 -7.13 22.89
CA PHE A 264 -18.63 -7.52 21.92
C PHE A 264 -19.10 -8.97 22.17
N PRO A 265 -20.29 -9.34 21.69
CA PRO A 265 -20.77 -10.72 21.84
C PRO A 265 -19.82 -11.72 21.18
N LEU A 266 -19.79 -12.95 21.70
CA LEU A 266 -19.19 -14.05 20.95
C LEU A 266 -20.17 -14.44 19.83
N VAL A 267 -19.80 -14.10 18.59
CA VAL A 267 -20.60 -14.36 17.38
C VAL A 267 -20.24 -15.71 16.74
N THR A 268 -18.99 -16.18 16.89
CA THR A 268 -18.46 -17.32 16.11
C THR A 268 -19.29 -18.59 16.27
N TYR A 269 -19.92 -19.03 15.17
CA TYR A 269 -20.64 -20.31 15.12
C TYR A 269 -19.69 -21.49 15.37
N ASP A 270 -19.94 -22.25 16.43
CA ASP A 270 -19.15 -23.45 16.75
C ASP A 270 -19.55 -24.64 15.87
N LEU A 271 -19.19 -24.51 14.59
CA LEU A 271 -19.46 -25.47 13.51
C LEU A 271 -18.78 -26.83 13.71
N LYS A 272 -17.85 -26.96 14.67
CA LYS A 272 -17.16 -28.23 14.93
C LYS A 272 -18.12 -29.40 15.14
N HIS A 273 -19.31 -29.17 15.72
CA HIS A 273 -20.38 -30.17 15.88
C HIS A 273 -21.76 -29.60 15.51
N SER A 274 -22.03 -29.38 14.22
CA SER A 274 -23.39 -29.15 13.71
C SER A 274 -23.79 -30.21 12.66
N PRO A 275 -24.89 -30.97 12.82
CA PRO A 275 -25.34 -31.98 11.84
C PRO A 275 -25.83 -31.43 10.50
N LEU A 276 -25.75 -30.10 10.27
CA LEU A 276 -26.24 -29.42 9.07
C LEU A 276 -25.26 -29.45 7.90
N SER A 277 -24.02 -29.92 8.09
CA SER A 277 -23.00 -29.98 7.04
C SER A 277 -23.24 -31.02 5.94
N GLU A 278 -24.40 -31.71 5.92
CA GLU A 278 -24.74 -32.75 4.93
C GLU A 278 -26.11 -32.60 4.26
N ASP A 279 -26.99 -31.67 4.70
CA ASP A 279 -28.34 -31.47 4.12
C ASP A 279 -28.59 -29.97 3.82
N THR A 280 -28.42 -29.60 2.55
CA THR A 280 -28.54 -28.22 2.06
C THR A 280 -29.98 -27.70 2.09
N ALA A 281 -30.29 -26.89 3.10
CA ALA A 281 -30.85 -25.57 2.79
C ALA A 281 -29.68 -24.70 2.27
N SER A 282 -29.92 -23.77 1.34
CA SER A 282 -28.87 -22.79 1.00
C SER A 282 -28.57 -21.92 2.22
N THR A 283 -27.33 -21.48 2.39
CA THR A 283 -26.95 -20.43 3.35
C THR A 283 -27.83 -19.20 3.16
N LEU A 284 -28.07 -18.84 1.91
CA LEU A 284 -29.04 -17.85 1.41
C LEU A 284 -30.46 -17.94 2.01
N ASP A 285 -30.98 -19.13 2.37
CA ASP A 285 -32.32 -19.29 3.02
C ASP A 285 -32.34 -18.71 4.46
N LEU A 286 -31.17 -18.49 5.07
CA LEU A 286 -31.01 -18.04 6.46
C LEU A 286 -30.72 -16.55 6.58
N ILE A 287 -30.19 -15.94 5.52
CA ILE A 287 -29.81 -14.53 5.45
C ILE A 287 -31.07 -13.66 5.36
N LYS A 288 -31.02 -12.48 6.00
CA LYS A 288 -32.07 -11.46 5.87
C LYS A 288 -31.49 -10.09 6.17
N PHE A 289 -31.98 -9.06 5.49
CA PHE A 289 -31.68 -7.67 5.87
C PHE A 289 -32.73 -7.15 6.86
N THR A 290 -32.29 -6.56 7.97
CA THR A 290 -33.14 -5.95 9.00
C THR A 290 -32.95 -4.44 9.02
N ASP A 291 -34.03 -3.67 8.84
CA ASP A 291 -34.00 -2.22 9.03
C ASP A 291 -33.80 -1.87 10.51
N VAL A 292 -32.60 -1.37 10.85
CA VAL A 292 -32.21 -0.96 12.21
C VAL A 292 -32.14 0.55 12.39
N THR A 293 -32.54 1.34 11.38
CA THR A 293 -32.38 2.80 11.30
C THR A 293 -32.80 3.55 12.58
N GLY A 294 -33.98 3.23 13.12
CA GLY A 294 -34.51 3.86 14.34
C GLY A 294 -33.99 3.27 15.65
N ASP A 295 -33.29 2.14 15.58
CA ASP A 295 -32.64 1.50 16.72
C ASP A 295 -31.20 2.00 16.95
N VAL A 296 -30.63 2.73 15.99
CA VAL A 296 -29.23 3.24 16.00
C VAL A 296 -29.11 4.76 15.96
N GLY A 297 -30.23 5.50 15.99
CA GLY A 297 -30.26 6.98 16.04
C GLY A 297 -30.27 7.71 14.68
N LEU A 298 -30.28 6.99 13.55
CA LEU A 298 -30.32 7.60 12.20
C LEU A 298 -31.69 8.16 11.81
N ASP A 299 -32.75 7.88 12.58
CA ASP A 299 -34.08 8.51 12.44
C ASP A 299 -34.08 10.03 12.73
N ALA A 300 -32.96 10.56 13.23
CA ALA A 300 -32.66 11.99 13.31
C ALA A 300 -32.72 12.70 11.94
N VAL A 301 -32.47 12.00 10.82
CA VAL A 301 -32.61 12.54 9.46
C VAL A 301 -34.09 12.43 9.03
N PRO A 302 -34.86 13.54 8.91
CA PRO A 302 -36.30 13.41 8.75
C PRO A 302 -36.72 12.94 7.35
N ILE A 303 -37.73 12.08 7.30
CA ILE A 303 -38.42 11.64 6.07
C ILE A 303 -39.66 12.52 5.86
N TYR A 304 -39.81 13.10 4.66
CA TYR A 304 -40.85 14.12 4.41
C TYR A 304 -42.06 13.63 3.60
N ASP A 305 -42.20 12.32 3.34
CA ASP A 305 -43.29 11.78 2.51
C ASP A 305 -44.38 11.04 3.31
N ALA A 306 -45.59 11.61 3.31
CA ALA A 306 -46.80 10.99 3.84
C ALA A 306 -48.01 11.06 2.88
N ASP A 307 -47.98 11.96 1.89
CA ASP A 307 -49.09 12.21 0.96
C ASP A 307 -48.67 12.47 -0.50
N GLY A 308 -47.38 12.34 -0.83
CA GLY A 308 -46.88 12.35 -2.21
C GLY A 308 -47.09 13.65 -2.97
N SER A 309 -47.20 14.78 -2.26
CA SER A 309 -47.40 16.11 -2.84
C SER A 309 -46.10 16.89 -3.10
N ILE A 310 -44.98 16.47 -2.50
CA ILE A 310 -43.67 17.10 -2.59
C ILE A 310 -42.73 16.23 -3.43
N GLU A 311 -42.49 16.59 -4.69
CA GLU A 311 -41.29 16.10 -5.37
C GLU A 311 -40.08 16.88 -4.83
N SER A 312 -39.24 16.23 -4.02
CA SER A 312 -37.94 16.83 -3.67
C SER A 312 -37.11 16.97 -4.95
N LYS A 313 -36.72 18.20 -5.27
CA LYS A 313 -35.80 18.50 -6.37
C LYS A 313 -34.34 18.41 -5.97
N ASN A 314 -34.08 18.38 -4.67
CA ASN A 314 -32.76 18.40 -4.07
C ASN A 314 -32.52 17.01 -3.45
N PRO A 315 -31.34 16.41 -3.66
CA PRO A 315 -31.07 15.06 -3.22
C PRO A 315 -30.85 14.99 -1.70
N THR A 316 -31.17 13.83 -1.12
CA THR A 316 -30.43 13.34 0.04
C THR A 316 -29.25 12.53 -0.49
N HIS A 317 -28.06 12.71 0.09
CA HIS A 317 -26.86 11.93 -0.23
C HIS A 317 -26.15 11.51 1.06
N VAL A 318 -25.29 10.51 0.94
CA VAL A 318 -24.53 9.95 2.05
C VAL A 318 -23.08 9.72 1.63
N SER A 319 -22.15 9.90 2.54
CA SER A 319 -20.76 9.49 2.42
C SER A 319 -20.33 8.84 3.73
N ILE A 320 -19.58 7.75 3.67
CA ILE A 320 -19.14 6.96 4.83
C ILE A 320 -17.62 6.94 4.90
N ALA A 321 -17.08 6.89 6.11
CA ALA A 321 -15.64 6.85 6.39
C ALA A 321 -15.38 6.63 7.89
N ASP A 322 -14.24 6.03 8.26
CA ASP A 322 -13.64 6.16 9.61
C ASP A 322 -12.89 7.51 9.65
N TYR A 323 -13.61 8.62 9.88
CA TYR A 323 -13.05 9.97 9.65
C TYR A 323 -12.14 10.42 10.79
N ASP A 324 -12.36 9.96 12.01
CA ASP A 324 -11.53 10.28 13.17
C ASP A 324 -10.43 9.25 13.44
N SER A 325 -10.45 8.11 12.74
CA SER A 325 -9.49 6.99 12.84
C SER A 325 -9.62 6.19 14.14
N ASP A 326 -10.84 6.04 14.67
CA ASP A 326 -11.12 5.22 15.84
C ASP A 326 -11.38 3.73 15.51
N GLY A 327 -11.58 3.40 14.22
CA GLY A 327 -11.77 2.05 13.70
C GLY A 327 -13.21 1.69 13.33
N ASP A 328 -14.21 2.47 13.76
CA ASP A 328 -15.62 2.28 13.41
C ASP A 328 -16.00 3.19 12.21
N ILE A 329 -17.01 2.83 11.40
CA ILE A 329 -17.40 3.62 10.23
C ILE A 329 -18.47 4.66 10.59
N ASP A 330 -18.18 5.92 10.31
CA ASP A 330 -19.03 7.09 10.48
C ASP A 330 -19.79 7.48 9.19
N MET A 331 -20.64 8.50 9.28
CA MET A 331 -21.53 8.87 8.18
C MET A 331 -21.77 10.39 8.06
N TYR A 332 -21.37 10.98 6.94
CA TYR A 332 -21.82 12.30 6.52
C TYR A 332 -23.12 12.21 5.72
N VAL A 333 -24.12 13.03 6.06
CA VAL A 333 -25.42 13.06 5.39
C VAL A 333 -25.79 14.48 5.01
N GLY A 334 -26.01 14.70 3.71
CA GLY A 334 -26.69 15.88 3.21
C GLY A 334 -28.17 15.58 2.97
N SER A 335 -29.09 16.39 3.52
CA SER A 335 -30.52 16.23 3.25
C SER A 335 -31.28 17.56 3.20
N TYR A 336 -32.09 17.74 2.15
CA TYR A 336 -32.97 18.91 2.01
C TYR A 336 -34.20 18.83 2.92
N ASP A 337 -34.52 19.92 3.62
CA ASP A 337 -35.77 20.08 4.39
C ASP A 337 -36.76 20.95 3.60
N PRO A 338 -37.85 20.39 3.04
CA PRO A 338 -38.85 21.15 2.31
C PRO A 338 -39.74 22.03 3.20
N THR A 339 -39.72 21.87 4.53
CA THR A 339 -40.59 22.60 5.47
C THR A 339 -40.10 24.01 5.76
N ASP A 340 -38.79 24.22 5.84
CA ASP A 340 -38.13 25.53 5.97
C ASP A 340 -37.34 25.95 4.73
N SER A 341 -37.26 25.07 3.72
CA SER A 341 -36.48 25.24 2.47
C SER A 341 -34.98 25.39 2.68
N SER A 342 -34.45 24.85 3.78
CA SER A 342 -33.02 24.74 4.05
C SER A 342 -32.46 23.39 3.61
N TYR A 343 -31.15 23.32 3.46
CA TYR A 343 -30.42 22.06 3.38
C TYR A 343 -29.77 21.82 4.74
N LYS A 344 -29.77 20.57 5.20
CA LYS A 344 -29.24 20.16 6.51
C LYS A 344 -28.10 19.17 6.29
N HIS A 345 -27.09 19.32 7.12
CA HIS A 345 -25.84 18.57 7.08
C HIS A 345 -25.69 17.89 8.44
N PHE A 346 -25.37 16.61 8.43
CA PHE A 346 -25.13 15.80 9.63
C PHE A 346 -23.78 15.10 9.44
N LEU A 347 -22.99 15.03 10.51
CA LEU A 347 -21.88 14.08 10.60
C LEU A 347 -22.18 13.23 11.81
N PHE A 348 -22.55 11.99 11.57
CA PHE A 348 -22.87 11.02 12.60
C PHE A 348 -21.61 10.25 12.96
N ASN A 349 -21.13 10.44 14.20
CA ASN A 349 -20.12 9.55 14.77
C ASN A 349 -20.78 8.23 15.13
N ASN A 350 -20.19 7.11 14.74
CA ASN A 350 -20.49 5.80 15.30
C ASN A 350 -19.69 5.64 16.60
N ASP A 351 -20.33 5.20 17.67
CA ASP A 351 -19.67 4.76 18.91
C ASP A 351 -20.51 3.61 19.50
N LEU A 352 -19.92 2.41 19.54
CA LEU A 352 -20.58 1.18 20.00
C LEU A 352 -21.90 0.88 19.25
N ASN A 353 -21.89 0.98 17.92
CA ASN A 353 -23.02 0.71 17.02
C ASN A 353 -24.20 1.67 17.26
N TRP A 354 -23.91 2.95 17.56
CA TRP A 354 -24.89 4.02 17.69
C TRP A 354 -24.38 5.32 17.08
N PHE A 355 -25.24 5.99 16.31
CA PHE A 355 -24.92 7.23 15.59
C PHE A 355 -25.35 8.51 16.35
N TRP A 356 -24.42 9.48 16.46
CA TRP A 356 -24.66 10.79 17.11
C TRP A 356 -24.27 11.96 16.19
N ASP A 357 -25.19 12.91 15.92
CA ASP A 357 -24.89 14.11 15.11
C ASP A 357 -23.92 15.07 15.83
N LEU A 358 -22.72 15.23 15.27
CA LEU A 358 -21.67 16.14 15.74
C LEU A 358 -21.50 17.41 14.88
N SER A 359 -22.25 17.59 13.79
CA SER A 359 -22.00 18.63 12.76
C SER A 359 -21.76 20.04 13.31
N LYS A 360 -22.43 20.40 14.41
CA LYS A 360 -22.38 21.76 14.98
C LYS A 360 -21.09 22.06 15.76
N ASP A 361 -20.40 21.03 16.24
CA ASP A 361 -19.28 21.17 17.19
C ASP A 361 -17.91 20.91 16.55
N ILE A 362 -17.88 20.32 15.35
CA ILE A 362 -16.66 19.87 14.64
C ILE A 362 -16.10 20.86 13.60
N GLY A 363 -16.87 21.86 13.15
CA GLY A 363 -16.37 22.92 12.25
C GLY A 363 -17.02 23.01 10.86
N ILE A 364 -17.79 22.01 10.43
CA ILE A 364 -18.52 22.02 9.13
C ILE A 364 -19.62 23.08 9.16
N ASN A 365 -19.43 24.19 8.43
CA ASN A 365 -20.28 25.39 8.52
C ASN A 365 -20.49 26.08 7.15
N HIS A 366 -21.14 25.39 6.22
CA HIS A 366 -21.65 26.00 4.98
C HIS A 366 -23.18 26.04 4.94
N SER A 367 -23.70 26.53 3.83
CA SER A 367 -25.13 26.59 3.53
C SER A 367 -25.33 26.50 2.03
N GLY A 368 -26.44 25.91 1.59
CA GLY A 368 -26.78 25.80 0.18
C GLY A 368 -27.11 24.37 -0.21
N ILE A 369 -27.23 24.06 -1.49
CA ILE A 369 -27.63 22.72 -1.94
C ILE A 369 -26.38 21.87 -2.15
N GLU A 370 -26.42 20.62 -1.72
CA GLU A 370 -25.38 19.64 -2.05
C GLU A 370 -25.86 18.72 -3.17
N SER A 371 -24.93 18.37 -4.05
CA SER A 371 -25.12 17.31 -5.04
C SER A 371 -24.67 15.96 -4.47
N SER A 372 -23.52 15.96 -3.78
CA SER A 372 -22.84 14.81 -3.17
C SER A 372 -21.72 15.28 -2.24
N ALA A 373 -21.10 14.36 -1.50
CA ALA A 373 -19.81 14.55 -0.83
C ALA A 373 -18.94 13.30 -0.93
N ALA A 374 -17.65 13.43 -0.66
CA ALA A 374 -16.70 12.33 -0.55
C ALA A 374 -15.67 12.61 0.56
N PHE A 375 -15.23 11.54 1.22
CA PHE A 375 -14.07 11.56 2.10
C PHE A 375 -12.81 11.17 1.33
N ALA A 376 -11.69 11.85 1.58
CA ALA A 376 -10.37 11.53 1.02
C ALA A 376 -9.26 12.20 1.85
N ASP A 377 -8.13 11.55 2.03
CA ASP A 377 -6.91 12.16 2.62
C ASP A 377 -6.14 12.86 1.51
N TYR A 378 -6.40 14.16 1.31
CA TYR A 378 -5.90 14.86 0.12
C TYR A 378 -4.47 15.40 0.27
N ASP A 379 -3.99 15.56 1.51
CA ASP A 379 -2.62 16.03 1.77
C ASP A 379 -1.65 14.93 2.26
N ASN A 380 -2.16 13.70 2.36
CA ASN A 380 -1.44 12.49 2.77
C ASN A 380 -0.97 12.60 4.23
N ASP A 381 -1.81 13.16 5.10
CA ASP A 381 -1.57 13.28 6.55
C ASP A 381 -2.11 12.08 7.36
N GLY A 382 -2.94 11.23 6.75
CA GLY A 382 -3.53 10.03 7.33
C GLY A 382 -4.89 10.22 8.01
N PHE A 383 -5.47 11.42 7.97
CA PHE A 383 -6.86 11.69 8.36
C PHE A 383 -7.73 11.95 7.12
N LEU A 384 -9.01 11.58 7.17
CA LEU A 384 -9.91 11.77 6.02
C LEU A 384 -10.54 13.17 6.02
N ASP A 385 -10.24 13.93 4.98
CA ASP A 385 -10.82 15.24 4.68
C ASP A 385 -12.19 15.10 4.02
N LEU A 386 -13.02 16.14 4.04
CA LEU A 386 -14.36 16.14 3.46
C LEU A 386 -14.48 17.12 2.29
N TYR A 387 -14.72 16.61 1.09
CA TYR A 387 -15.08 17.40 -0.09
C TYR A 387 -16.60 17.36 -0.32
N VAL A 388 -17.23 18.53 -0.41
CA VAL A 388 -18.68 18.67 -0.63
C VAL A 388 -18.93 19.35 -1.97
N VAL A 389 -19.58 18.62 -2.88
CA VAL A 389 -19.93 19.06 -4.23
C VAL A 389 -21.22 19.87 -4.20
N ARG A 390 -21.20 21.10 -4.74
CA ARG A 390 -22.36 22.02 -4.66
C ARG A 390 -22.62 22.75 -5.99
N PRO A 391 -23.88 22.90 -6.43
CA PRO A 391 -24.19 23.63 -7.67
C PRO A 391 -23.69 25.07 -7.70
N GLU A 392 -23.62 25.74 -6.55
CA GLU A 392 -23.10 27.10 -6.37
C GLU A 392 -21.57 27.22 -6.11
N GLY A 393 -20.86 26.08 -6.10
CA GLY A 393 -19.40 26.00 -5.93
C GLY A 393 -18.99 25.31 -4.63
N ASP A 394 -17.99 24.47 -4.73
CA ASP A 394 -17.73 23.34 -3.83
C ASP A 394 -17.09 23.76 -2.49
N LYS A 395 -16.86 22.79 -1.61
CA LYS A 395 -16.13 22.98 -0.35
C LYS A 395 -15.13 21.87 -0.11
N LEU A 396 -13.96 22.24 0.39
CA LEU A 396 -12.97 21.32 0.95
C LEU A 396 -12.74 21.67 2.42
N TYR A 397 -12.93 20.69 3.29
CA TYR A 397 -12.72 20.76 4.72
C TYR A 397 -11.56 19.85 5.11
N ARG A 398 -10.43 20.41 5.54
CA ARG A 398 -9.29 19.61 6.03
C ARG A 398 -9.56 19.13 7.45
N ASN A 399 -9.31 17.86 7.73
CA ASN A 399 -9.36 17.29 9.06
C ASN A 399 -8.06 17.61 9.81
N ALA A 400 -8.10 18.51 10.79
CA ALA A 400 -6.93 18.89 11.59
C ALA A 400 -6.60 17.90 12.72
N GLY A 401 -7.11 16.66 12.63
CA GLY A 401 -7.06 15.63 13.65
C GLY A 401 -7.96 15.91 14.87
N ASN A 402 -8.24 14.85 15.64
CA ASN A 402 -9.15 14.88 16.80
C ASN A 402 -10.59 15.33 16.44
N GLY A 403 -11.08 14.95 15.26
CA GLY A 403 -12.45 15.20 14.81
C GLY A 403 -12.78 16.68 14.56
N LYS A 404 -11.87 17.45 13.95
CA LYS A 404 -12.08 18.88 13.68
C LYS A 404 -11.78 19.25 12.24
N TYR A 405 -12.70 19.97 11.62
CA TYR A 405 -12.65 20.39 10.23
C TYR A 405 -12.37 21.90 10.07
N GLU A 406 -11.45 22.23 9.18
CA GLU A 406 -11.10 23.61 8.77
C GLU A 406 -11.47 23.83 7.28
N ASP A 407 -12.19 24.90 6.95
CA ASP A 407 -12.55 25.24 5.56
C ASP A 407 -11.32 25.80 4.82
N VAL A 408 -10.65 24.94 4.05
CA VAL A 408 -9.43 25.25 3.29
C VAL A 408 -9.71 25.55 1.81
N THR A 409 -10.99 25.63 1.40
CA THR A 409 -11.43 25.76 0.00
C THR A 409 -10.65 26.78 -0.82
N ALA A 410 -10.42 27.98 -0.26
CA ALA A 410 -9.72 29.07 -0.93
C ALA A 410 -8.19 28.93 -0.91
N GLU A 411 -7.65 28.18 0.04
CA GLU A 411 -6.22 27.93 0.22
C GLU A 411 -5.76 26.80 -0.72
N ALA A 412 -6.60 25.77 -0.87
CA ALA A 412 -6.42 24.67 -1.81
C ALA A 412 -6.71 25.04 -3.28
N GLY A 413 -7.28 26.22 -3.56
CA GLY A 413 -7.55 26.71 -4.92
C GLY A 413 -8.77 26.10 -5.61
N VAL A 414 -9.75 25.60 -4.84
CA VAL A 414 -10.96 24.92 -5.34
C VAL A 414 -12.24 25.74 -5.09
N GLY A 415 -13.40 25.26 -5.56
CA GLY A 415 -14.71 25.88 -5.29
C GLY A 415 -15.05 27.15 -6.09
N GLU A 416 -14.21 27.61 -7.02
CA GLU A 416 -14.57 28.71 -7.96
C GLU A 416 -15.49 28.25 -9.12
N ARG A 417 -15.53 26.95 -9.41
CA ARG A 417 -16.40 26.37 -10.45
C ARG A 417 -17.78 26.05 -9.89
N THR A 418 -18.73 25.75 -10.77
CA THR A 418 -20.15 25.58 -10.42
C THR A 418 -20.80 24.51 -11.28
N GLY A 419 -21.80 23.81 -10.73
CA GLY A 419 -22.56 22.78 -11.45
C GLY A 419 -22.01 21.36 -11.34
N GLY A 420 -21.14 21.09 -10.37
CA GLY A 420 -20.69 19.74 -9.99
C GLY A 420 -21.82 18.84 -9.50
N THR A 421 -21.69 17.54 -9.75
CA THR A 421 -22.70 16.50 -9.43
C THR A 421 -22.16 15.37 -8.57
N LYS A 422 -20.99 14.81 -8.91
CA LYS A 422 -20.28 13.74 -8.17
C LYS A 422 -18.76 13.95 -8.29
N VAL A 423 -18.01 13.52 -7.28
CA VAL A 423 -16.54 13.56 -7.26
C VAL A 423 -15.97 12.15 -7.05
N LEU A 424 -14.78 11.89 -7.56
CA LEU A 424 -13.95 10.71 -7.26
C LEU A 424 -12.53 11.17 -6.94
N PHE A 425 -11.92 10.62 -5.89
CA PHE A 425 -10.51 10.83 -5.54
C PHE A 425 -9.69 9.60 -5.88
N PHE A 426 -8.61 9.77 -6.63
CA PHE A 426 -7.62 8.73 -6.96
C PHE A 426 -6.36 9.37 -7.54
N ASP A 427 -5.23 8.66 -7.44
CA ASP A 427 -3.93 9.02 -8.04
C ASP A 427 -4.01 8.85 -9.58
N MET A 428 -4.19 9.93 -10.35
CA MET A 428 -4.43 9.84 -11.80
C MET A 428 -3.15 9.87 -12.63
N ASP A 429 -2.15 10.62 -12.16
CA ASP A 429 -0.87 10.74 -12.85
C ASP A 429 0.25 9.85 -12.27
N HIS A 430 -0.05 9.03 -11.25
CA HIS A 430 0.82 8.00 -10.66
C HIS A 430 2.09 8.56 -9.99
N ASP A 431 1.91 9.67 -9.26
CA ASP A 431 2.99 10.37 -8.55
C ASP A 431 2.95 10.23 -7.03
N GLY A 432 1.83 9.76 -6.47
CA GLY A 432 1.71 9.29 -5.09
C GLY A 432 0.79 10.08 -4.17
N ASP A 433 0.12 11.15 -4.64
CA ASP A 433 -0.97 11.80 -3.90
C ASP A 433 -2.35 11.60 -4.58
N LEU A 434 -3.41 12.22 -4.04
CA LEU A 434 -4.78 12.07 -4.55
C LEU A 434 -5.18 13.30 -5.37
N ASP A 435 -5.43 13.07 -6.66
CA ASP A 435 -6.17 13.98 -7.54
C ASP A 435 -7.69 13.79 -7.35
N PHE A 436 -8.51 14.66 -7.98
CA PHE A 436 -9.95 14.39 -8.09
C PHE A 436 -10.59 14.69 -9.45
N PHE A 437 -11.55 13.84 -9.81
CA PHE A 437 -12.39 13.92 -11.00
C PHE A 437 -13.80 14.37 -10.58
N GLU A 438 -14.27 15.51 -11.10
CA GLU A 438 -15.59 16.04 -10.78
C GLU A 438 -16.50 16.01 -12.03
N LEU A 439 -17.61 15.28 -11.90
CA LEU A 439 -18.68 15.22 -12.88
C LEU A 439 -19.48 16.52 -12.85
N SER A 440 -19.83 17.07 -14.02
CA SER A 440 -20.71 18.24 -14.10
C SER A 440 -21.84 18.07 -15.11
N GLY A 441 -22.82 18.98 -15.05
CA GLY A 441 -23.83 19.14 -16.12
C GLY A 441 -23.30 19.75 -17.43
N SER A 442 -21.97 19.90 -17.56
CA SER A 442 -21.29 20.59 -18.67
C SER A 442 -20.02 19.85 -19.12
N ALA A 443 -18.84 20.47 -19.04
CA ALA A 443 -17.56 19.77 -19.15
C ALA A 443 -17.13 19.28 -17.76
N ASN A 444 -16.56 18.09 -17.67
CA ASN A 444 -16.06 17.56 -16.40
C ASN A 444 -14.77 18.31 -16.00
N LEU A 445 -14.50 18.35 -14.70
CA LEU A 445 -13.31 19.00 -14.15
C LEU A 445 -12.36 17.94 -13.60
N VAL A 446 -11.06 18.21 -13.71
CA VAL A 446 -10.01 17.37 -13.14
C VAL A 446 -9.08 18.29 -12.40
N TYR A 447 -8.95 18.08 -11.10
CA TYR A 447 -8.07 18.85 -10.25
C TYR A 447 -6.91 17.97 -9.87
N ARG A 448 -5.78 18.24 -10.51
CA ARG A 448 -4.53 17.60 -10.15
C ARG A 448 -4.03 18.22 -8.86
N ASN A 449 -3.62 17.42 -7.89
CA ASN A 449 -2.92 17.90 -6.70
C ASN A 449 -1.58 18.53 -7.14
N ASN A 450 -0.89 19.22 -6.24
CA ASN A 450 0.47 19.70 -6.50
C ASN A 450 1.46 19.19 -5.43
N GLY A 451 1.02 18.30 -4.53
CA GLY A 451 1.79 17.82 -3.38
C GLY A 451 1.98 18.81 -2.23
N ASP A 452 1.47 20.05 -2.37
CA ASP A 452 1.67 21.22 -1.48
C ASP A 452 0.36 21.75 -0.85
N ARG A 453 -0.65 20.88 -0.73
CA ARG A 453 -2.02 21.19 -0.29
C ARG A 453 -2.84 22.07 -1.26
N THR A 454 -2.34 22.35 -2.47
CA THR A 454 -3.08 23.08 -3.50
C THR A 454 -3.39 22.23 -4.73
N PHE A 455 -4.48 22.55 -5.44
CA PHE A 455 -4.89 21.89 -6.67
C PHE A 455 -4.78 22.78 -7.90
N LYS A 456 -4.80 22.14 -9.08
CA LYS A 456 -4.79 22.80 -10.38
C LYS A 456 -5.74 22.10 -11.35
N GLU A 457 -6.66 22.86 -11.95
CA GLU A 457 -7.58 22.35 -12.96
C GLU A 457 -6.85 22.01 -14.27
N GLN A 458 -6.98 20.77 -14.74
CA GLN A 458 -6.17 20.15 -15.80
C GLN A 458 -7.00 19.30 -16.79
N ALA A 459 -8.34 19.37 -16.75
CA ALA A 459 -9.21 18.48 -17.54
C ALA A 459 -8.97 18.56 -19.06
N GLY A 460 -8.66 19.77 -19.55
CA GLY A 460 -8.30 20.00 -20.94
C GLY A 460 -6.98 19.32 -21.33
N PRO A 461 -5.85 19.67 -20.69
CA PRO A 461 -4.55 19.02 -20.89
C PRO A 461 -4.56 17.50 -20.75
N MET A 462 -5.30 16.96 -19.76
CA MET A 462 -5.38 15.52 -19.50
C MET A 462 -6.31 14.77 -20.48
N GLY A 463 -7.11 15.47 -21.28
CA GLY A 463 -8.07 14.85 -22.22
C GLY A 463 -9.42 14.44 -21.60
N LEU A 464 -9.61 14.74 -20.31
CA LEU A 464 -10.73 14.29 -19.47
C LEU A 464 -11.92 15.27 -19.37
N ALA A 465 -11.81 16.48 -19.94
CA ALA A 465 -12.90 17.47 -19.94
C ALA A 465 -14.22 16.97 -20.59
N GLY A 466 -14.14 15.93 -21.41
CA GLY A 466 -15.29 15.29 -22.04
C GLY A 466 -16.00 16.15 -23.08
N ALA A 467 -17.22 15.75 -23.43
CA ALA A 467 -18.16 16.57 -24.20
C ALA A 467 -19.10 17.31 -23.25
N ASN A 468 -19.73 18.40 -23.71
CA ASN A 468 -20.70 19.16 -22.91
C ASN A 468 -22.02 18.39 -22.77
N ILE A 469 -22.02 17.38 -21.90
CA ILE A 469 -23.04 16.34 -21.69
C ILE A 469 -23.12 16.11 -20.18
N GLN A 470 -24.32 15.89 -19.65
CA GLN A 470 -24.47 15.61 -18.23
C GLN A 470 -23.90 14.22 -17.88
N SER A 471 -22.80 14.20 -17.13
CA SER A 471 -22.30 13.01 -16.46
C SER A 471 -23.02 12.84 -15.12
N ASN A 472 -23.48 11.63 -14.80
CA ASN A 472 -24.17 11.34 -13.54
C ASN A 472 -23.39 10.39 -12.63
N ASP A 473 -22.58 9.50 -13.20
CA ASP A 473 -21.77 8.53 -12.44
C ASP A 473 -20.46 8.21 -13.18
N ALA A 474 -19.47 7.71 -12.45
CA ALA A 474 -18.17 7.31 -12.98
C ALA A 474 -17.48 6.34 -12.01
N ALA A 475 -16.50 5.60 -12.50
CA ALA A 475 -15.67 4.69 -11.71
C ALA A 475 -14.29 4.50 -12.36
N PHE A 476 -13.25 4.36 -11.55
CA PHE A 476 -11.88 4.11 -11.99
C PHE A 476 -11.46 2.65 -11.79
N GLY A 477 -10.45 2.21 -12.52
CA GLY A 477 -9.85 0.88 -12.41
C GLY A 477 -8.99 0.52 -13.62
N ASP A 478 -8.13 -0.49 -13.48
CA ASP A 478 -7.27 -1.00 -14.57
C ASP A 478 -8.12 -1.89 -15.52
N PHE A 479 -8.71 -1.30 -16.58
CA PHE A 479 -9.71 -1.98 -17.43
C PHE A 479 -9.09 -2.70 -18.64
N ASP A 480 -7.90 -2.31 -19.11
CA ASP A 480 -7.09 -3.11 -20.04
C ASP A 480 -6.06 -4.03 -19.33
N ASP A 481 -6.00 -3.97 -17.99
CA ASP A 481 -5.06 -4.69 -17.13
C ASP A 481 -3.59 -4.33 -17.48
N ASP A 482 -3.33 -3.11 -17.98
CA ASP A 482 -2.03 -2.50 -18.35
C ASP A 482 -1.20 -2.07 -17.12
N GLY A 483 -1.85 -1.75 -16.00
CA GLY A 483 -1.23 -1.42 -14.72
C GLY A 483 -1.30 0.06 -14.32
N ASP A 484 -1.90 0.92 -15.13
CA ASP A 484 -2.37 2.26 -14.73
C ASP A 484 -3.91 2.31 -14.59
N LEU A 485 -4.42 3.42 -14.05
CA LEU A 485 -5.85 3.57 -13.74
C LEU A 485 -6.62 4.27 -14.86
N ASP A 486 -7.51 3.52 -15.51
CA ASP A 486 -8.49 4.03 -16.47
C ASP A 486 -9.73 4.59 -15.76
N LEU A 487 -10.59 5.29 -16.52
CA LEU A 487 -11.80 5.94 -16.01
C LEU A 487 -13.02 5.71 -16.91
N PHE A 488 -14.07 5.06 -16.41
CA PHE A 488 -15.37 4.94 -17.06
C PHE A 488 -16.32 6.06 -16.61
N VAL A 489 -17.04 6.68 -17.55
CA VAL A 489 -18.00 7.77 -17.27
C VAL A 489 -19.38 7.45 -17.86
N ALA A 490 -20.40 7.43 -16.99
CA ALA A 490 -21.79 7.23 -17.33
C ALA A 490 -22.49 8.56 -17.66
N ASN A 491 -22.90 8.69 -18.93
CA ASN A 491 -23.47 9.91 -19.49
C ASN A 491 -24.99 9.80 -19.65
N GLU A 492 -25.71 10.85 -19.24
CA GLU A 492 -27.15 10.92 -19.44
C GLU A 492 -27.49 11.14 -20.92
N LYS A 493 -28.33 10.26 -21.49
CA LYS A 493 -28.92 10.43 -22.84
C LYS A 493 -27.87 10.51 -23.99
N ALA A 494 -26.65 10.07 -23.75
CA ALA A 494 -25.55 10.00 -24.72
C ALA A 494 -24.77 8.68 -24.59
N ASN A 495 -23.71 8.46 -25.38
CA ASN A 495 -22.84 7.30 -25.15
C ASN A 495 -22.01 7.52 -23.87
N ASN A 496 -21.80 6.47 -23.08
CA ASN A 496 -20.79 6.44 -22.02
C ASN A 496 -19.37 6.52 -22.63
N ASN A 497 -18.38 6.95 -21.84
CA ASN A 497 -16.97 7.00 -22.24
C ASN A 497 -16.14 6.04 -21.37
N LEU A 498 -15.05 5.51 -21.93
CA LEU A 498 -13.97 4.86 -21.17
C LEU A 498 -12.68 5.52 -21.62
N TYR A 499 -12.04 6.19 -20.69
CA TYR A 499 -10.77 6.86 -20.87
C TYR A 499 -9.68 5.91 -20.42
N SER A 500 -8.95 5.34 -21.39
CA SER A 500 -7.72 4.61 -21.08
C SER A 500 -6.64 5.61 -20.70
N ASN A 501 -5.96 5.37 -19.60
CA ASN A 501 -4.80 6.16 -19.20
C ASN A 501 -3.63 5.80 -20.12
N GLN A 502 -2.83 6.79 -20.48
CA GLN A 502 -1.66 6.65 -21.36
C GLN A 502 -0.39 7.06 -20.60
N ARG A 503 -0.50 7.10 -19.26
CA ARG A 503 0.44 7.58 -18.25
C ARG A 503 0.69 9.08 -18.32
N GLN A 504 1.41 9.60 -17.33
CA GLN A 504 1.88 10.99 -17.29
C GLN A 504 0.74 12.02 -17.37
N GLY A 505 -0.43 11.67 -16.81
CA GLY A 505 -1.64 12.48 -16.83
C GLY A 505 -2.26 12.65 -18.23
N VAL A 506 -2.07 11.71 -19.16
CA VAL A 506 -2.69 11.78 -20.50
C VAL A 506 -3.71 10.66 -20.65
N PHE A 507 -4.98 11.01 -20.86
CA PHE A 507 -6.06 10.04 -21.06
C PHE A 507 -6.63 10.10 -22.48
N LYS A 508 -7.22 8.98 -22.91
CA LYS A 508 -7.78 8.84 -24.25
C LYS A 508 -9.05 8.00 -24.25
N ASP A 509 -10.13 8.51 -24.84
CA ASP A 509 -11.35 7.72 -25.07
C ASP A 509 -11.08 6.54 -26.03
N VAL A 510 -11.33 5.33 -25.56
CA VAL A 510 -11.15 4.07 -26.31
C VAL A 510 -12.48 3.45 -26.78
N LEU A 511 -13.64 3.95 -26.34
CA LEU A 511 -14.95 3.43 -26.77
C LEU A 511 -15.36 3.86 -28.19
N GLU A 512 -14.50 4.60 -28.91
CA GLU A 512 -14.70 4.87 -30.33
C GLU A 512 -14.82 3.58 -31.18
N ASN A 513 -14.49 2.39 -30.69
CA ASN A 513 -14.61 1.12 -31.43
C ASN A 513 -15.38 0.00 -30.72
N SER A 514 -16.08 0.26 -29.61
CA SER A 514 -16.62 -0.78 -28.70
C SER A 514 -18.16 -0.98 -28.76
N ALA A 515 -18.65 -1.97 -27.99
CA ALA A 515 -20.06 -2.36 -27.90
C ALA A 515 -21.00 -1.28 -27.30
N PHE A 516 -20.47 -0.23 -26.68
CA PHE A 516 -21.24 0.84 -26.05
C PHE A 516 -21.82 1.87 -27.05
N LYS A 517 -21.36 1.86 -28.31
CA LYS A 517 -21.95 2.70 -29.36
C LYS A 517 -23.42 2.32 -29.61
N ASN A 518 -24.33 3.27 -29.31
CA ASN A 518 -25.80 3.24 -29.43
C ASN A 518 -26.62 2.96 -28.14
N GLN A 519 -26.04 3.07 -26.94
CA GLN A 519 -26.86 3.14 -25.72
C GLN A 519 -27.62 4.48 -25.63
N LYS A 520 -28.76 4.51 -24.94
CA LYS A 520 -29.49 5.76 -24.60
C LYS A 520 -28.91 6.47 -23.36
N GLY A 521 -27.63 6.25 -23.08
CA GLY A 521 -26.95 6.68 -21.86
C GLY A 521 -27.34 5.92 -20.61
N SER A 522 -26.58 6.17 -19.56
CA SER A 522 -26.68 5.53 -18.26
C SER A 522 -26.65 6.59 -17.16
N THR A 523 -27.17 6.25 -15.98
CA THR A 523 -27.17 7.10 -14.78
C THR A 523 -26.36 6.51 -13.65
N SER A 524 -26.03 5.21 -13.72
CA SER A 524 -25.14 4.53 -12.77
C SER A 524 -24.27 3.47 -13.46
N VAL A 525 -23.09 3.23 -12.88
CA VAL A 525 -22.15 2.15 -13.23
C VAL A 525 -21.65 1.44 -11.97
N ALA A 526 -21.69 0.11 -11.96
CA ALA A 526 -21.00 -0.74 -10.98
C ALA A 526 -19.81 -1.44 -11.63
N VAL A 527 -18.69 -1.55 -10.89
CA VAL A 527 -17.44 -2.18 -11.35
C VAL A 527 -17.04 -3.32 -10.43
N GLY A 528 -16.59 -4.45 -10.98
CA GLY A 528 -16.06 -5.55 -10.19
C GLY A 528 -15.82 -6.82 -11.02
N ASP A 529 -14.94 -7.71 -10.57
CA ASP A 529 -14.74 -9.03 -11.17
C ASP A 529 -15.81 -10.01 -10.69
N TRP A 530 -17.07 -9.82 -11.12
CA TRP A 530 -18.20 -10.66 -10.66
C TRP A 530 -18.07 -12.13 -11.12
N ASN A 531 -17.22 -12.41 -12.11
CA ASN A 531 -17.04 -13.73 -12.69
C ASN A 531 -15.75 -14.46 -12.23
N ASN A 532 -14.93 -13.81 -11.39
CA ASN A 532 -13.68 -14.33 -10.83
C ASN A 532 -12.65 -14.79 -11.89
N ASP A 533 -12.54 -14.08 -13.03
CA ASP A 533 -11.50 -14.32 -14.03
C ASP A 533 -10.34 -13.32 -14.00
N GLY A 534 -10.44 -12.33 -13.12
CA GLY A 534 -9.43 -11.34 -12.79
C GLY A 534 -9.33 -10.17 -13.76
N PHE A 535 -10.43 -9.83 -14.43
CA PHE A 535 -10.62 -8.58 -15.17
C PHE A 535 -11.83 -7.83 -14.61
N LEU A 536 -11.77 -6.50 -14.60
CA LEU A 536 -12.88 -5.68 -14.11
C LEU A 536 -14.00 -5.65 -15.15
N ASP A 537 -15.17 -6.16 -14.76
CA ASP A 537 -16.40 -6.14 -15.54
C ASP A 537 -17.28 -4.93 -15.16
N LEU A 538 -18.32 -4.66 -15.95
CA LEU A 538 -19.20 -3.51 -15.78
C LEU A 538 -20.68 -3.91 -15.74
N PHE A 539 -21.45 -3.33 -14.82
CA PHE A 539 -22.90 -3.24 -14.93
C PHE A 539 -23.29 -1.77 -15.11
N THR A 540 -24.07 -1.46 -16.16
CA THR A 540 -24.60 -0.10 -16.37
C THR A 540 -26.12 -0.11 -16.24
N ALA A 541 -26.71 0.97 -15.73
CA ALA A 541 -28.16 1.13 -15.64
C ALA A 541 -28.63 2.55 -15.92
N GLY A 542 -29.94 2.74 -16.16
CA GLY A 542 -30.49 4.05 -16.54
C GLY A 542 -32.01 4.23 -16.42
N ASP A 543 -32.50 5.35 -16.95
CA ASP A 543 -33.93 5.70 -17.13
C ASP A 543 -34.68 4.76 -18.10
N HIS A 544 -33.96 3.92 -18.84
CA HIS A 544 -34.47 3.13 -19.95
C HIS A 544 -34.03 1.67 -19.82
N GLU A 545 -34.91 0.74 -20.20
CA GLU A 545 -34.64 -0.71 -20.19
C GLU A 545 -33.41 -1.09 -21.05
N GLU A 546 -33.16 -0.33 -22.12
CA GLU A 546 -32.01 -0.45 -23.03
C GLU A 546 -30.68 0.10 -22.44
N SER A 547 -30.73 0.79 -21.29
CA SER A 547 -29.56 1.28 -20.55
C SER A 547 -29.03 0.26 -19.54
N ASN A 548 -29.83 -0.77 -19.23
CA ASN A 548 -29.53 -1.78 -18.23
C ASN A 548 -28.79 -2.94 -18.89
N GLY A 549 -27.54 -3.19 -18.50
CA GLY A 549 -26.72 -4.24 -19.11
C GLY A 549 -25.54 -4.65 -18.23
N LEU A 550 -25.24 -5.95 -18.27
CA LEU A 550 -24.03 -6.54 -17.70
C LEU A 550 -23.05 -6.80 -18.84
N TYR A 551 -21.80 -6.39 -18.67
CA TYR A 551 -20.75 -6.41 -19.68
C TYR A 551 -19.52 -7.13 -19.12
N LYS A 552 -19.12 -8.18 -19.83
CA LYS A 552 -17.89 -8.92 -19.54
C LYS A 552 -16.71 -8.29 -20.29
N ASN A 553 -15.61 -8.08 -19.58
CA ASN A 553 -14.32 -7.67 -20.13
C ASN A 553 -13.62 -8.88 -20.78
N GLN A 554 -13.26 -8.75 -22.04
CA GLN A 554 -12.55 -9.74 -22.84
C GLN A 554 -11.04 -9.44 -22.96
N ARG A 555 -10.51 -8.61 -22.04
CA ARG A 555 -9.17 -7.98 -22.01
C ARG A 555 -9.06 -6.72 -22.87
N ASP A 556 -7.99 -5.98 -22.65
CA ASP A 556 -7.58 -4.81 -23.44
C ASP A 556 -8.70 -3.76 -23.57
N ALA A 557 -9.47 -3.55 -22.50
CA ALA A 557 -10.66 -2.70 -22.42
C ALA A 557 -11.79 -3.04 -23.43
N VAL A 558 -11.83 -4.27 -23.93
CA VAL A 558 -12.86 -4.76 -24.88
C VAL A 558 -14.00 -5.44 -24.12
N PHE A 559 -15.16 -4.79 -24.06
CA PHE A 559 -16.34 -5.32 -23.38
C PHE A 559 -17.37 -5.95 -24.33
N GLU A 560 -17.96 -7.06 -23.92
CA GLU A 560 -19.07 -7.75 -24.57
C GLU A 560 -20.30 -7.86 -23.64
N PRO A 561 -21.54 -7.62 -24.13
CA PRO A 561 -22.74 -7.79 -23.32
C PRO A 561 -23.00 -9.26 -22.98
N VAL A 562 -23.28 -9.54 -21.71
CA VAL A 562 -23.59 -10.89 -21.22
C VAL A 562 -24.93 -11.37 -21.78
N HIS A 563 -24.95 -12.61 -22.27
CA HIS A 563 -26.14 -13.21 -22.85
C HIS A 563 -27.27 -13.33 -21.82
N ASP A 564 -28.51 -13.05 -22.23
CA ASP A 564 -29.71 -13.12 -21.39
C ASP A 564 -29.76 -12.17 -20.17
N ALA A 565 -28.86 -11.19 -20.05
CA ALA A 565 -28.89 -10.18 -18.98
C ALA A 565 -30.25 -9.45 -18.85
N GLU A 566 -30.91 -9.13 -19.98
CA GLU A 566 -32.28 -8.57 -20.02
C GLU A 566 -33.31 -9.43 -19.27
N LYS A 567 -33.12 -10.76 -19.23
CA LYS A 567 -34.01 -11.71 -18.53
C LYS A 567 -33.69 -11.80 -17.04
N MET A 568 -32.42 -11.65 -16.67
CA MET A 568 -31.97 -11.62 -15.27
C MET A 568 -32.52 -10.36 -14.60
N PHE A 569 -32.26 -9.20 -15.17
CA PHE A 569 -32.62 -7.88 -14.62
C PHE A 569 -34.00 -7.38 -15.05
N LYS A 570 -34.88 -8.27 -15.53
CA LYS A 570 -36.25 -7.93 -15.99
C LYS A 570 -37.10 -7.17 -14.97
N ALA A 571 -36.78 -7.26 -13.67
CA ALA A 571 -37.50 -6.59 -12.59
C ALA A 571 -37.22 -5.07 -12.56
N LEU A 572 -36.10 -4.62 -13.13
CA LEU A 572 -35.78 -3.20 -13.33
C LEU A 572 -36.65 -2.51 -14.40
N LYS A 573 -37.54 -3.25 -15.07
CA LYS A 573 -38.42 -2.72 -16.12
C LYS A 573 -39.36 -1.65 -15.58
N GLY A 574 -39.12 -0.40 -15.97
CA GLY A 574 -39.91 0.75 -15.54
C GLY A 574 -39.42 1.37 -14.22
N ILE A 575 -38.17 1.11 -13.85
CA ILE A 575 -37.42 1.80 -12.81
C ILE A 575 -36.47 2.78 -13.48
N ALA A 576 -36.38 4.01 -12.95
CA ALA A 576 -35.28 4.92 -13.24
C ALA A 576 -34.18 4.63 -12.22
N VAL A 577 -33.14 3.89 -12.63
CA VAL A 577 -32.04 3.53 -11.74
C VAL A 577 -31.21 4.77 -11.43
N LEU A 578 -30.77 4.89 -10.17
CA LEU A 578 -30.01 6.04 -9.66
C LEU A 578 -28.65 5.63 -9.12
N ASP A 579 -28.53 4.40 -8.61
CA ASP A 579 -27.28 3.82 -8.12
C ASP A 579 -27.30 2.29 -8.22
N SER A 580 -26.13 1.67 -8.32
CA SER A 580 -25.93 0.22 -8.37
C SER A 580 -24.50 -0.14 -7.96
N GLN A 581 -24.34 -1.18 -7.15
CA GLN A 581 -23.04 -1.59 -6.61
C GLN A 581 -22.89 -3.12 -6.58
N PHE A 582 -21.67 -3.58 -6.84
CA PHE A 582 -21.27 -4.97 -6.70
C PHE A 582 -20.71 -5.21 -5.29
N PHE A 583 -21.16 -6.26 -4.61
CA PHE A 583 -20.71 -6.64 -3.27
C PHE A 583 -20.97 -8.13 -3.02
N ASP A 584 -20.27 -8.74 -2.07
CA ASP A 584 -20.42 -10.15 -1.70
C ASP A 584 -21.20 -10.17 -0.38
N PHE A 585 -22.51 -10.44 -0.42
CA PHE A 585 -23.36 -10.28 0.79
C PHE A 585 -23.48 -11.56 1.62
N ASP A 586 -23.18 -12.72 1.05
CA ASP A 586 -23.16 -14.00 1.76
C ASP A 586 -21.76 -14.57 1.97
N ASN A 587 -20.72 -13.80 1.67
CA ASN A 587 -19.30 -14.13 1.81
C ASN A 587 -18.86 -15.41 1.07
N ASP A 588 -19.56 -15.84 0.01
CA ASP A 588 -19.20 -17.05 -0.75
C ASP A 588 -17.96 -16.87 -1.67
N GLY A 589 -17.62 -15.62 -1.98
CA GLY A 589 -16.51 -15.21 -2.83
C GLY A 589 -16.90 -14.72 -4.23
N PHE A 590 -18.18 -14.60 -4.56
CA PHE A 590 -18.67 -14.01 -5.82
C PHE A 590 -19.38 -12.66 -5.55
N LEU A 591 -19.27 -11.72 -6.49
CA LEU A 591 -19.93 -10.42 -6.33
C LEU A 591 -21.40 -10.49 -6.79
N ASP A 592 -22.31 -10.28 -5.87
CA ASP A 592 -23.73 -9.98 -6.04
C ASP A 592 -23.96 -8.53 -6.48
N LEU A 593 -25.20 -8.19 -6.84
CA LEU A 593 -25.56 -6.85 -7.31
C LEU A 593 -26.77 -6.29 -6.54
N VAL A 594 -26.60 -5.10 -5.97
CA VAL A 594 -27.70 -4.27 -5.44
C VAL A 594 -27.97 -3.09 -6.36
N VAL A 595 -29.26 -2.78 -6.58
CA VAL A 595 -29.70 -1.70 -7.49
C VAL A 595 -30.77 -0.84 -6.82
N ALA A 596 -30.57 0.48 -6.81
CA ALA A 596 -31.48 1.46 -6.23
C ALA A 596 -31.98 2.46 -7.29
N GLY A 597 -33.27 2.82 -7.22
CA GLY A 597 -33.85 3.80 -8.13
C GLY A 597 -35.27 4.22 -7.80
N LYS A 598 -35.80 5.12 -8.63
CA LYS A 598 -37.17 5.66 -8.56
C LYS A 598 -38.11 4.84 -9.47
N PRO A 599 -39.16 4.18 -8.96
CA PRO A 599 -40.12 3.50 -9.80
C PRO A 599 -41.01 4.50 -10.57
N ASN A 600 -41.33 4.22 -11.83
CA ASN A 600 -42.25 5.04 -12.63
C ASN A 600 -43.70 5.07 -12.11
N GLN A 601 -44.07 4.13 -11.23
CA GLN A 601 -45.36 4.10 -10.54
C GLN A 601 -45.13 4.23 -9.04
N LYS A 602 -45.86 5.15 -8.39
CA LYS A 602 -45.75 5.38 -6.94
C LYS A 602 -46.01 4.10 -6.15
N ASN A 603 -45.23 3.88 -5.10
CA ASN A 603 -45.29 2.73 -4.16
C ASN A 603 -44.90 1.36 -4.73
N ASN A 604 -44.38 1.28 -5.96
CA ASN A 604 -43.75 0.05 -6.46
C ASN A 604 -42.36 -0.15 -5.83
N GLN A 605 -41.80 -1.35 -6.00
CA GLN A 605 -40.40 -1.63 -5.68
C GLN A 605 -39.47 -0.87 -6.65
N GLY A 606 -38.40 -0.30 -6.10
CA GLY A 606 -37.31 0.40 -6.79
C GLY A 606 -35.93 0.07 -6.20
N LEU A 607 -35.87 -0.77 -5.18
CA LEU A 607 -34.65 -1.36 -4.60
C LEU A 607 -34.66 -2.86 -4.87
N PHE A 608 -33.58 -3.41 -5.42
CA PHE A 608 -33.47 -4.83 -5.81
C PHE A 608 -32.14 -5.41 -5.37
N LEU A 609 -32.15 -6.69 -4.98
CA LEU A 609 -30.95 -7.47 -4.64
C LEU A 609 -30.91 -8.70 -5.55
N TYR A 610 -29.74 -8.95 -6.16
CA TYR A 610 -29.50 -10.04 -7.09
C TYR A 610 -28.32 -10.88 -6.64
N HIS A 611 -28.57 -12.14 -6.31
CA HIS A 611 -27.55 -13.12 -5.91
C HIS A 611 -26.84 -13.70 -7.14
N ASN A 612 -25.51 -13.82 -7.10
CA ASN A 612 -24.68 -14.39 -8.15
C ASN A 612 -24.46 -15.89 -7.91
N GLU A 613 -25.03 -16.75 -8.74
CA GLU A 613 -25.00 -18.21 -8.55
C GLU A 613 -23.61 -18.85 -8.84
N GLY A 614 -22.55 -18.05 -9.01
CA GLY A 614 -21.19 -18.47 -9.38
C GLY A 614 -21.06 -19.12 -10.77
N ASP A 615 -22.16 -19.28 -11.51
CA ASP A 615 -22.23 -20.00 -12.80
C ASP A 615 -22.52 -19.12 -14.02
N GLY A 616 -22.46 -17.79 -13.84
CA GLY A 616 -22.76 -16.81 -14.89
C GLY A 616 -24.18 -16.24 -14.85
N LYS A 617 -24.96 -16.47 -13.78
CA LYS A 617 -26.35 -16.02 -13.66
C LYS A 617 -26.62 -15.30 -12.34
N PHE A 618 -27.48 -14.28 -12.45
CA PHE A 618 -28.03 -13.55 -11.31
C PHE A 618 -29.50 -13.94 -11.04
N THR A 619 -29.83 -14.17 -9.77
CA THR A 619 -31.18 -14.49 -9.27
C THR A 619 -31.73 -13.33 -8.44
N ASP A 620 -32.95 -12.89 -8.73
CA ASP A 620 -33.66 -11.87 -7.93
C ASP A 620 -34.01 -12.42 -6.54
N VAL A 621 -33.29 -11.93 -5.53
CA VAL A 621 -33.44 -12.27 -4.11
C VAL A 621 -33.95 -11.08 -3.29
N THR A 622 -34.62 -10.11 -3.92
CA THR A 622 -35.19 -8.90 -3.29
C THR A 622 -36.13 -9.20 -2.10
N HIS A 623 -36.59 -10.44 -1.95
CA HIS A 623 -37.37 -10.91 -0.80
C HIS A 623 -36.58 -11.05 0.52
N LEU A 624 -35.25 -10.99 0.47
CA LEU A 624 -34.38 -10.92 1.66
C LEU A 624 -34.33 -9.51 2.26
N LEU A 625 -34.72 -8.48 1.48
CA LEU A 625 -34.81 -7.10 1.92
C LEU A 625 -36.11 -6.83 2.71
N PRO A 626 -36.10 -5.90 3.68
CA PRO A 626 -37.29 -5.54 4.46
C PRO A 626 -38.37 -4.85 3.60
N GLU A 627 -39.62 -4.81 4.10
CA GLU A 627 -40.74 -4.21 3.33
C GLU A 627 -40.58 -2.69 3.12
N ARG A 628 -39.67 -2.04 3.86
CA ARG A 628 -39.25 -0.65 3.68
C ARG A 628 -37.75 -0.55 4.00
N PRO A 629 -37.01 0.37 3.35
CA PRO A 629 -37.43 1.24 2.25
C PRO A 629 -37.66 0.46 0.95
N LYS A 630 -38.62 0.89 0.12
CA LYS A 630 -38.88 0.25 -1.20
C LYS A 630 -38.08 0.85 -2.35
N SER A 631 -37.40 1.97 -2.12
CA SER A 631 -36.68 2.75 -3.14
C SER A 631 -35.69 3.67 -2.46
N ALA A 632 -34.54 3.88 -3.07
CA ALA A 632 -33.46 4.74 -2.59
C ALA A 632 -32.85 5.54 -3.75
N ARG A 633 -32.03 6.53 -3.41
CA ARG A 633 -31.26 7.35 -4.38
C ARG A 633 -29.84 6.84 -4.56
N GLN A 634 -29.20 6.46 -3.47
CA GLN A 634 -27.78 6.13 -3.36
C GLN A 634 -27.64 4.95 -2.40
N ILE A 635 -26.62 4.13 -2.62
CA ILE A 635 -26.21 2.98 -1.83
C ILE A 635 -24.84 3.29 -1.22
N SER A 636 -24.57 2.77 -0.02
CA SER A 636 -23.24 2.70 0.58
C SER A 636 -23.13 1.40 1.36
N LEU A 637 -21.92 0.85 1.43
CA LEU A 637 -21.65 -0.50 1.93
C LEU A 637 -20.52 -0.45 2.96
N PHE A 638 -20.78 -1.02 4.14
CA PHE A 638 -19.76 -1.26 5.16
C PHE A 638 -20.25 -2.34 6.14
N ASP A 639 -19.33 -2.89 6.92
CA ASP A 639 -19.62 -3.74 8.08
C ASP A 639 -19.88 -2.82 9.29
N PHE A 640 -21.14 -2.71 9.72
CA PHE A 640 -21.59 -1.77 10.75
C PHE A 640 -21.24 -2.24 12.17
N GLU A 641 -21.21 -3.56 12.40
CA GLU A 641 -20.94 -4.18 13.70
C GLU A 641 -19.54 -4.76 13.85
N GLY A 642 -18.73 -4.78 12.79
CA GLY A 642 -17.40 -5.39 12.76
C GLY A 642 -17.43 -6.92 12.78
N ASP A 643 -18.52 -7.53 12.28
CA ASP A 643 -18.81 -8.96 12.36
C ASP A 643 -18.53 -9.76 11.07
N GLY A 644 -18.21 -9.04 9.98
CA GLY A 644 -17.63 -9.58 8.77
C GLY A 644 -18.54 -9.72 7.54
N ASP A 645 -19.82 -9.37 7.64
CA ASP A 645 -20.67 -9.19 6.47
C ASP A 645 -21.00 -7.71 6.20
N LEU A 646 -21.45 -7.42 4.97
CA LEU A 646 -21.64 -6.05 4.50
C LEU A 646 -23.11 -5.63 4.58
N ASP A 647 -23.33 -4.50 5.24
CA ASP A 647 -24.62 -3.85 5.42
C ASP A 647 -24.93 -2.84 4.31
N LEU A 648 -26.20 -2.45 4.21
CA LEU A 648 -26.69 -1.49 3.22
C LEU A 648 -27.14 -0.19 3.88
N VAL A 649 -26.43 0.91 3.59
CA VAL A 649 -26.94 2.26 3.84
C VAL A 649 -27.54 2.86 2.58
N LEU A 650 -28.73 3.44 2.73
CA LEU A 650 -29.56 3.92 1.63
C LEU A 650 -30.02 5.36 1.85
N ALA A 651 -29.63 6.27 0.95
CA ALA A 651 -30.18 7.63 0.94
C ALA A 651 -31.62 7.63 0.41
N GLY A 652 -32.56 8.21 1.16
CA GLY A 652 -33.96 8.28 0.78
C GLY A 652 -34.25 9.22 -0.39
N LEU A 653 -35.27 8.90 -1.20
CA LEU A 653 -35.70 9.78 -2.30
C LEU A 653 -36.30 11.12 -1.83
N HIS A 654 -36.78 11.19 -0.58
CA HIS A 654 -37.62 12.26 -0.04
C HIS A 654 -37.20 12.63 1.41
N GLY A 655 -35.89 12.68 1.67
CA GLY A 655 -35.34 12.74 3.03
C GLY A 655 -35.17 11.35 3.65
N GLY A 656 -34.47 11.33 4.78
CA GLY A 656 -34.11 10.11 5.53
C GLY A 656 -32.92 9.35 4.96
N VAL A 657 -32.27 8.60 5.86
CA VAL A 657 -31.28 7.56 5.55
C VAL A 657 -31.80 6.28 6.19
N PHE A 658 -31.52 5.13 5.58
CA PHE A 658 -31.89 3.82 6.12
C PHE A 658 -30.66 2.94 6.23
N LEU A 659 -30.48 2.25 7.36
CA LEU A 659 -29.45 1.23 7.57
C LEU A 659 -30.14 -0.13 7.64
N LEU A 660 -29.81 -1.01 6.68
CA LEU A 660 -30.32 -2.38 6.60
C LEU A 660 -29.16 -3.32 6.93
N ARG A 661 -29.28 -3.95 8.10
CA ARG A 661 -28.27 -4.83 8.68
C ARG A 661 -28.35 -6.24 8.12
N ASN A 662 -27.24 -6.85 7.75
CA ASN A 662 -27.17 -8.16 7.11
C ASN A 662 -27.10 -9.28 8.16
N ASP A 663 -28.25 -9.87 8.52
CA ASP A 663 -28.24 -10.96 9.49
C ASP A 663 -27.80 -12.29 8.85
N GLY A 664 -26.50 -12.57 8.86
CA GLY A 664 -25.94 -13.92 8.67
C GLY A 664 -25.19 -14.17 7.35
N GLY A 665 -24.71 -13.13 6.67
CA GLY A 665 -23.71 -13.29 5.61
C GLY A 665 -22.41 -13.91 6.14
N ASN A 666 -22.03 -13.61 7.38
CA ASN A 666 -20.88 -14.17 8.11
C ASN A 666 -21.04 -15.64 8.53
N LEU A 667 -22.07 -16.34 8.04
CA LEU A 667 -22.13 -17.80 8.06
C LEU A 667 -21.02 -18.44 7.20
N ASN A 668 -20.57 -17.75 6.15
CA ASN A 668 -19.31 -18.02 5.46
C ASN A 668 -18.16 -17.20 6.08
N HIS A 669 -16.92 -17.58 5.77
CA HIS A 669 -15.74 -16.85 6.24
C HIS A 669 -15.38 -15.67 5.31
N TYR A 670 -14.72 -14.67 5.87
CA TYR A 670 -14.25 -13.48 5.16
C TYR A 670 -12.80 -13.14 5.57
N VAL A 671 -12.22 -12.12 4.94
CA VAL A 671 -11.05 -11.39 5.45
C VAL A 671 -11.19 -9.90 5.10
N ASN A 672 -11.03 -9.00 6.08
CA ASN A 672 -10.83 -7.58 5.82
C ASN A 672 -9.33 -7.28 5.65
N VAL A 673 -8.99 -6.46 4.68
CA VAL A 673 -7.63 -5.97 4.39
C VAL A 673 -7.65 -4.45 4.41
N LYS A 674 -6.83 -3.84 5.26
CA LYS A 674 -6.53 -2.39 5.22
C LYS A 674 -5.16 -2.18 4.57
N LEU A 675 -4.97 -1.15 3.75
CA LEU A 675 -3.65 -0.79 3.22
C LEU A 675 -3.08 0.41 3.97
N VAL A 676 -1.75 0.42 4.19
CA VAL A 676 -1.04 1.54 4.83
C VAL A 676 0.20 1.91 4.01
N GLY A 677 0.09 2.96 3.21
CA GLY A 677 1.19 3.59 2.47
C GLY A 677 2.17 4.31 3.41
N LEU A 678 3.44 4.37 3.04
CA LEU A 678 4.46 5.04 3.85
C LEU A 678 4.49 6.54 3.53
N ARG A 679 4.34 7.38 4.57
CA ARG A 679 4.30 8.84 4.44
C ARG A 679 5.71 9.44 4.48
N THR A 680 6.18 9.96 5.62
CA THR A 680 7.48 10.65 5.75
C THR A 680 8.66 9.82 5.21
N GLY A 681 9.47 10.39 4.32
CA GLY A 681 10.61 9.72 3.71
C GLY A 681 10.22 8.64 2.68
N SER A 682 8.98 8.63 2.21
CA SER A 682 8.53 7.82 1.08
C SER A 682 7.55 8.58 0.19
N ALA A 683 6.29 8.71 0.64
CA ALA A 683 5.19 9.38 -0.06
C ALA A 683 5.05 9.00 -1.54
N LYS A 684 5.20 7.69 -1.85
CA LYS A 684 5.10 7.13 -3.20
C LYS A 684 3.72 6.60 -3.57
N ASN A 685 2.85 6.49 -2.58
CA ASN A 685 1.46 6.09 -2.68
C ASN A 685 0.70 6.93 -1.65
N ASN A 686 -0.59 7.13 -1.87
CA ASN A 686 -1.47 7.71 -0.86
C ASN A 686 -1.64 6.75 0.33
N TYR A 687 -1.92 7.30 1.52
CA TYR A 687 -1.90 6.56 2.79
C TYR A 687 -2.79 5.31 2.80
N PHE A 688 -3.98 5.38 2.20
CA PHE A 688 -4.94 4.27 2.17
C PHE A 688 -4.79 3.35 0.94
N GLY A 689 -3.82 3.61 0.06
CA GLY A 689 -3.59 2.82 -1.16
C GLY A 689 -4.75 2.87 -2.17
N ILE A 690 -5.59 3.92 -2.15
CA ILE A 690 -6.69 4.15 -3.09
C ILE A 690 -6.14 4.12 -4.52
N GLY A 691 -6.69 3.24 -5.36
CA GLY A 691 -6.19 2.95 -6.71
C GLY A 691 -5.34 1.68 -6.82
N ALA A 692 -4.88 1.08 -5.73
CA ALA A 692 -4.14 -0.18 -5.78
C ALA A 692 -5.01 -1.34 -6.29
N LYS A 693 -4.38 -2.37 -6.89
CA LYS A 693 -5.02 -3.64 -7.25
C LYS A 693 -4.71 -4.70 -6.20
N VAL A 694 -5.72 -5.31 -5.60
CA VAL A 694 -5.57 -6.41 -4.63
C VAL A 694 -6.12 -7.71 -5.21
N GLU A 695 -5.24 -8.69 -5.39
CA GLU A 695 -5.55 -10.04 -5.89
C GLU A 695 -5.43 -11.04 -4.72
N MET A 696 -6.49 -11.80 -4.43
CA MET A 696 -6.54 -12.78 -3.34
C MET A 696 -6.80 -14.19 -3.87
N ARG A 697 -6.13 -15.20 -3.30
CA ARG A 697 -6.47 -16.62 -3.52
C ARG A 697 -6.69 -17.38 -2.21
N ALA A 698 -7.77 -18.15 -2.18
CA ALA A 698 -8.05 -19.16 -1.16
C ALA A 698 -8.40 -20.51 -1.84
N GLY A 699 -7.46 -21.45 -1.88
CA GLY A 699 -7.61 -22.70 -2.62
C GLY A 699 -7.89 -22.44 -4.11
N THR A 700 -9.08 -22.81 -4.57
CA THR A 700 -9.56 -22.58 -5.96
C THR A 700 -10.30 -21.26 -6.16
N LEU A 701 -10.59 -20.51 -5.09
CA LEU A 701 -11.23 -19.20 -5.18
C LEU A 701 -10.14 -18.17 -5.46
N TYR A 702 -10.37 -17.35 -6.47
CA TYR A 702 -9.54 -16.21 -6.86
C TYR A 702 -10.47 -15.00 -6.97
N GLN A 703 -10.05 -13.84 -6.46
CA GLN A 703 -10.77 -12.58 -6.56
C GLN A 703 -9.77 -11.45 -6.86
N THR A 704 -10.22 -10.41 -7.58
CA THR A 704 -9.49 -9.15 -7.70
C THR A 704 -10.39 -7.97 -7.36
N LYS A 705 -9.84 -6.97 -6.67
CA LYS A 705 -10.50 -5.69 -6.38
C LYS A 705 -9.55 -4.53 -6.65
N VAL A 706 -10.11 -3.38 -7.02
CA VAL A 706 -9.43 -2.08 -6.98
C VAL A 706 -9.79 -1.42 -5.65
N VAL A 707 -8.80 -0.82 -4.98
CA VAL A 707 -9.02 -0.13 -3.71
C VAL A 707 -9.67 1.22 -3.96
N ASN A 708 -10.87 1.40 -3.40
CA ASN A 708 -11.64 2.64 -3.45
C ASN A 708 -12.14 3.09 -2.07
N ASP A 709 -11.83 2.32 -1.02
CA ASP A 709 -12.12 2.56 0.39
C ASP A 709 -10.96 1.98 1.24
N PRO A 710 -10.64 2.52 2.43
CA PRO A 710 -9.66 1.95 3.34
C PRO A 710 -9.89 0.49 3.76
N ASN A 711 -11.13 -0.03 3.71
CA ASN A 711 -11.49 -1.40 4.10
C ASN A 711 -11.84 -2.27 2.90
N ILE A 712 -11.10 -3.37 2.70
CA ILE A 712 -11.22 -4.23 1.52
C ILE A 712 -11.62 -5.64 1.96
N TYR A 713 -12.92 -5.93 1.88
CA TYR A 713 -13.51 -7.21 2.25
C TYR A 713 -13.37 -8.25 1.13
N PHE A 714 -13.02 -9.48 1.46
CA PHE A 714 -13.09 -10.65 0.56
C PHE A 714 -13.82 -11.82 1.23
N GLY A 715 -14.90 -12.31 0.63
CA GLY A 715 -15.50 -13.58 1.03
C GLY A 715 -14.59 -14.76 0.71
N LEU A 716 -14.59 -15.78 1.57
CA LEU A 716 -13.78 -16.99 1.46
C LEU A 716 -14.65 -18.25 1.27
N GLY A 717 -15.98 -18.12 1.41
CA GLY A 717 -16.92 -19.21 1.56
C GLY A 717 -16.57 -20.08 2.76
N ASN A 718 -16.64 -21.39 2.59
CA ASN A 718 -16.30 -22.39 3.61
C ASN A 718 -14.77 -22.53 3.89
N ARG A 719 -13.92 -21.58 3.48
CA ARG A 719 -12.46 -21.66 3.64
C ARG A 719 -12.00 -20.80 4.82
N THR A 720 -11.25 -21.39 5.75
CA THR A 720 -10.90 -20.72 7.02
C THR A 720 -9.77 -19.68 6.92
N LYS A 721 -9.20 -19.44 5.73
CA LYS A 721 -8.14 -18.44 5.46
C LYS A 721 -7.84 -18.32 3.96
N ALA A 722 -7.17 -17.25 3.57
CA ALA A 722 -6.51 -17.11 2.28
C ALA A 722 -5.10 -17.75 2.26
N ASP A 723 -4.63 -18.13 1.07
CA ASP A 723 -3.28 -18.68 0.84
C ASP A 723 -2.26 -17.57 0.54
N ILE A 724 -2.69 -16.55 -0.20
CA ILE A 724 -1.89 -15.43 -0.67
C ILE A 724 -2.77 -14.22 -0.96
N ILE A 725 -2.28 -13.04 -0.59
CA ILE A 725 -2.75 -11.74 -1.08
C ILE A 725 -1.60 -11.10 -1.83
N ARG A 726 -1.87 -10.53 -3.01
CA ARG A 726 -0.95 -9.64 -3.72
C ARG A 726 -1.57 -8.26 -3.78
N ILE A 727 -0.80 -7.26 -3.39
CA ILE A 727 -1.08 -5.85 -3.64
C ILE A 727 -0.20 -5.43 -4.82
N THR A 728 -0.77 -4.76 -5.82
CA THR A 728 -0.02 -3.90 -6.75
C THR A 728 -0.36 -2.48 -6.36
N TRP A 729 0.59 -1.77 -5.74
CA TRP A 729 0.40 -0.41 -5.22
C TRP A 729 0.20 0.61 -6.36
N THR A 730 -0.26 1.84 -6.06
CA THR A 730 -0.59 2.85 -7.10
C THR A 730 0.62 3.21 -7.96
N ASN A 731 1.84 3.10 -7.40
CA ASN A 731 3.10 3.26 -8.12
C ASN A 731 3.53 2.05 -9.00
N GLY A 732 2.68 1.04 -9.13
CA GLY A 732 2.90 -0.18 -9.91
C GLY A 732 3.71 -1.30 -9.22
N VAL A 733 4.23 -1.08 -8.00
CA VAL A 733 5.08 -2.06 -7.31
C VAL A 733 4.26 -3.19 -6.69
N PRO A 734 4.59 -4.48 -6.96
CA PRO A 734 3.89 -5.61 -6.38
C PRO A 734 4.48 -6.07 -5.03
N GLN A 735 3.59 -6.41 -4.10
CA GLN A 735 3.89 -6.95 -2.78
C GLN A 735 3.05 -8.21 -2.52
N ASN A 736 3.70 -9.36 -2.31
CA ASN A 736 3.03 -10.63 -2.06
C ASN A 736 3.09 -10.99 -0.57
N ILE A 737 1.95 -11.23 0.06
CA ILE A 737 1.80 -11.70 1.44
C ILE A 737 1.36 -13.17 1.42
N LEU A 738 2.21 -14.06 1.94
CA LEU A 738 1.96 -15.51 2.01
C LEU A 738 1.30 -15.89 3.32
N LEU A 739 0.24 -16.70 3.26
CA LEU A 739 -0.54 -17.15 4.42
C LEU A 739 -0.97 -15.98 5.32
N PRO A 740 -1.70 -14.98 4.78
CA PRO A 740 -2.21 -13.84 5.54
C PRO A 740 -3.00 -14.27 6.78
N GLU A 741 -2.93 -13.46 7.83
CA GLU A 741 -3.82 -13.58 8.99
C GLU A 741 -5.22 -13.02 8.64
N SER A 742 -6.22 -13.34 9.46
CA SER A 742 -7.55 -12.74 9.37
C SER A 742 -7.53 -11.31 9.93
N ASP A 743 -8.16 -10.36 9.22
CA ASP A 743 -8.29 -8.95 9.58
C ASP A 743 -6.96 -8.27 9.90
N GLN A 744 -6.26 -7.82 8.86
CA GLN A 744 -4.90 -7.28 8.96
C GLN A 744 -4.69 -6.01 8.13
N SER A 745 -3.95 -5.08 8.72
CA SER A 745 -3.36 -3.94 8.00
C SER A 745 -2.09 -4.39 7.28
N LEU A 746 -2.04 -4.19 5.97
CA LEU A 746 -0.92 -4.52 5.11
C LEU A 746 -0.12 -3.25 4.78
N ILE A 747 1.01 -3.11 5.45
CA ILE A 747 1.89 -1.95 5.31
C ILE A 747 2.73 -2.06 4.02
N GLU A 748 2.86 -0.95 3.30
CA GLU A 748 3.76 -0.80 2.15
C GLU A 748 5.20 -1.17 2.55
N THR A 749 5.81 -2.08 1.78
CA THR A 749 7.24 -2.36 1.87
C THR A 749 8.03 -1.41 0.98
N GLN A 750 8.84 -0.53 1.59
CA GLN A 750 9.76 0.37 0.87
C GLN A 750 10.66 -0.43 -0.09
N THR A 751 10.31 -0.40 -1.38
CA THR A 751 10.95 -1.24 -2.40
C THR A 751 11.61 -0.38 -3.45
N LEU A 752 12.85 -0.72 -3.79
CA LEU A 752 13.60 -0.08 -4.86
C LEU A 752 13.12 -0.65 -6.20
N LYS A 753 12.30 0.10 -6.94
CA LYS A 753 11.69 -0.36 -8.20
C LYS A 753 12.67 -0.39 -9.39
N GLY A 754 13.51 0.64 -9.53
CA GLY A 754 14.59 0.69 -10.54
C GLY A 754 15.94 1.01 -9.88
N SER A 755 17.01 0.40 -10.36
CA SER A 755 18.40 0.71 -10.03
C SER A 755 19.33 -0.18 -10.87
N CYS A 756 20.13 0.49 -11.67
CA CYS A 756 20.98 -0.01 -12.75
C CYS A 756 21.78 -1.31 -12.47
N PRO A 757 22.17 -2.08 -13.51
CA PRO A 757 22.69 -3.44 -13.45
C PRO A 757 23.76 -3.70 -12.40
N PHE A 758 23.69 -4.89 -11.81
CA PHE A 758 24.56 -5.28 -10.71
C PHE A 758 25.75 -6.08 -11.20
N LEU A 759 26.94 -5.59 -10.85
CA LEU A 759 28.22 -6.21 -11.19
C LEU A 759 28.67 -7.11 -10.05
N TYR A 760 28.91 -8.40 -10.35
CA TYR A 760 29.57 -9.33 -9.43
C TYR A 760 30.86 -9.86 -10.04
N THR A 761 31.85 -10.15 -9.20
CA THR A 761 33.15 -10.67 -9.61
C THR A 761 33.60 -11.82 -8.73
N TRP A 762 34.42 -12.71 -9.30
CA TRP A 762 35.04 -13.80 -8.55
C TRP A 762 36.19 -13.27 -7.70
N ASN A 763 36.07 -13.31 -6.37
CA ASN A 763 37.09 -12.79 -5.44
C ASN A 763 38.22 -13.80 -5.12
N GLY A 764 38.14 -15.03 -5.65
CA GLY A 764 39.04 -16.14 -5.33
C GLY A 764 38.32 -17.34 -4.74
N ASP A 765 37.25 -17.11 -3.96
CA ASP A 765 36.47 -18.12 -3.23
C ASP A 765 35.00 -18.15 -3.66
N GLU A 766 34.39 -16.99 -3.93
CA GLU A 766 32.98 -16.84 -4.33
C GLU A 766 32.75 -15.65 -5.29
N PHE A 767 31.52 -15.48 -5.76
CA PHE A 767 31.09 -14.29 -6.49
C PHE A 767 30.54 -13.26 -5.50
N VAL A 768 31.10 -12.05 -5.49
CA VAL A 768 30.68 -10.95 -4.61
C VAL A 768 30.14 -9.78 -5.40
N PHE A 769 29.09 -9.12 -4.91
CA PHE A 769 28.61 -7.87 -5.49
C PHE A 769 29.68 -6.79 -5.31
N VAL A 770 29.99 -6.09 -6.39
CA VAL A 770 30.94 -4.98 -6.41
C VAL A 770 30.17 -3.66 -6.33
N LYS A 771 29.47 -3.30 -7.41
CA LYS A 771 28.80 -2.02 -7.62
C LYS A 771 27.68 -2.13 -8.67
N ASP A 772 26.74 -1.19 -8.65
CA ASP A 772 25.85 -0.89 -9.77
C ASP A 772 26.55 -0.01 -10.84
N ILE A 773 26.22 -0.19 -12.13
CA ILE A 773 26.85 0.44 -13.31
C ILE A 773 25.80 0.98 -14.31
N THR A 774 26.14 1.87 -15.24
CA THR A 774 25.24 2.51 -16.24
C THR A 774 24.18 3.47 -15.67
N TRP A 775 24.54 4.15 -14.58
CA TRP A 775 23.67 5.04 -13.81
C TRP A 775 23.41 6.41 -14.46
N ARG A 776 24.13 6.79 -15.53
CA ARG A 776 23.99 8.10 -16.18
C ARG A 776 22.86 8.15 -17.22
N SER A 777 22.26 7.00 -17.54
CA SER A 777 21.32 6.80 -18.64
C SER A 777 20.05 6.05 -18.20
N ALA A 778 19.23 6.71 -17.38
CA ALA A 778 17.90 6.23 -16.97
C ALA A 778 16.83 6.68 -17.99
N LEU A 779 16.77 6.02 -19.14
CA LEU A 779 15.96 6.42 -20.30
C LEU A 779 14.50 6.64 -19.94
N GLY A 780 13.97 7.81 -20.29
CA GLY A 780 12.55 8.12 -20.11
C GLY A 780 12.18 8.48 -18.67
N MET A 781 13.11 8.41 -17.71
CA MET A 781 12.91 8.93 -16.36
C MET A 781 12.77 10.46 -16.43
N PRO A 782 11.67 11.05 -15.91
CA PRO A 782 11.58 12.48 -15.66
C PRO A 782 12.68 12.88 -14.67
N LEU A 783 13.53 13.86 -15.01
CA LEU A 783 14.55 14.36 -14.08
C LEU A 783 13.99 15.38 -13.08
N GLY A 784 12.78 15.90 -13.32
CA GLY A 784 12.15 16.95 -12.53
C GLY A 784 13.12 18.09 -12.17
N ILE A 785 13.13 18.45 -10.90
CA ILE A 785 14.05 19.43 -10.34
C ILE A 785 15.49 18.92 -10.14
N MET A 786 15.72 17.60 -10.05
CA MET A 786 17.09 17.04 -9.95
C MET A 786 17.93 17.31 -11.19
N GLY A 787 17.31 17.34 -12.38
CA GLY A 787 17.97 17.72 -13.64
C GLY A 787 18.01 19.22 -13.91
N GLY A 788 17.40 20.05 -13.05
CA GLY A 788 17.24 21.50 -13.27
C GLY A 788 16.27 21.89 -14.39
N THR A 789 15.54 20.94 -14.98
CA THR A 789 14.47 21.16 -15.95
C THR A 789 13.46 20.01 -15.92
N ALA A 790 12.16 20.30 -16.05
CA ALA A 790 11.09 19.31 -16.26
C ALA A 790 11.19 18.61 -17.64
N ARG A 791 12.27 17.88 -17.86
CA ARG A 791 12.59 17.09 -19.05
C ARG A 791 13.01 15.68 -18.61
N TYR A 792 12.90 14.75 -19.54
CA TYR A 792 13.49 13.42 -19.40
C TYR A 792 15.01 13.45 -19.31
N SER A 793 15.55 12.32 -18.87
CA SER A 793 16.97 12.01 -18.84
C SER A 793 17.69 12.28 -20.18
N PHE A 794 19.02 12.31 -20.11
CA PHE A 794 19.85 12.35 -21.31
C PHE A 794 19.63 11.08 -22.15
N ALA A 795 19.62 11.25 -23.48
CA ALA A 795 19.43 10.19 -24.45
C ALA A 795 20.73 9.39 -24.72
N ASP A 796 21.88 9.97 -24.38
CA ASP A 796 23.20 9.37 -24.51
C ASP A 796 23.32 8.06 -23.69
N ALA A 797 24.04 7.07 -24.24
CA ALA A 797 24.43 5.89 -23.48
C ALA A 797 25.37 6.29 -22.34
N SER A 798 25.21 5.71 -21.15
CA SER A 798 26.24 5.81 -20.12
C SER A 798 27.57 5.34 -20.71
N ASP A 799 28.64 6.11 -20.50
CA ASP A 799 30.03 5.72 -20.79
C ASP A 799 30.77 5.79 -19.44
N ASP A 800 30.76 4.65 -18.74
CA ASP A 800 31.11 4.55 -17.33
C ASP A 800 32.42 3.78 -17.13
N TYR A 801 33.31 4.34 -16.32
CA TYR A 801 34.50 3.67 -15.77
C TYR A 801 34.30 3.53 -14.26
N ILE A 802 34.09 2.31 -13.78
CA ILE A 802 33.73 2.02 -12.38
C ILE A 802 34.81 1.12 -11.76
N LYS A 803 35.27 1.44 -10.54
CA LYS A 803 36.37 0.74 -9.87
C LYS A 803 35.96 -0.60 -9.29
N ILE A 804 36.71 -1.63 -9.68
CA ILE A 804 36.76 -2.95 -9.05
C ILE A 804 38.13 -3.05 -8.32
N PRO A 805 38.15 -3.10 -6.98
CA PRO A 805 39.36 -3.39 -6.22
C PRO A 805 39.99 -4.72 -6.64
N GLY A 806 41.32 -4.78 -6.67
CA GLY A 806 42.05 -5.98 -7.13
C GLY A 806 41.72 -7.26 -6.35
N ASP A 807 41.45 -7.16 -5.06
CA ASP A 807 41.05 -8.27 -4.19
C ASP A 807 39.63 -8.80 -4.48
N MET A 808 38.76 -7.99 -5.09
CA MET A 808 37.41 -8.42 -5.50
C MET A 808 37.39 -9.16 -6.84
N LEU A 809 38.46 -9.10 -7.66
CA LEU A 809 38.54 -9.75 -8.96
C LEU A 809 39.85 -10.53 -9.14
N GLN A 810 39.77 -11.84 -8.88
CA GLN A 810 40.86 -12.79 -9.03
C GLN A 810 40.71 -13.67 -10.29
N GLU A 811 41.83 -14.23 -10.73
CA GLU A 811 41.86 -15.18 -11.85
C GLU A 811 41.19 -16.51 -11.46
N LYS A 812 40.33 -17.03 -12.33
CA LYS A 812 39.73 -18.36 -12.25
C LYS A 812 39.93 -19.09 -13.58
N ASP A 813 40.62 -20.22 -13.54
CA ASP A 813 40.86 -21.11 -14.69
C ASP A 813 41.42 -20.38 -15.94
N GLY A 814 42.30 -19.38 -15.76
CA GLY A 814 42.90 -18.60 -16.84
C GLY A 814 42.10 -17.38 -17.32
N ALA A 815 40.98 -17.06 -16.66
CA ALA A 815 40.11 -15.94 -16.99
C ALA A 815 39.75 -15.08 -15.76
N TYR A 816 39.44 -13.80 -16.01
CA TYR A 816 38.69 -12.97 -15.09
C TYR A 816 37.20 -13.08 -15.45
N ILE A 817 36.35 -13.37 -14.46
CA ILE A 817 34.91 -13.60 -14.67
C ILE A 817 34.11 -12.50 -13.99
N VAL A 818 33.23 -11.89 -14.77
CA VAL A 818 32.26 -10.87 -14.38
C VAL A 818 30.86 -11.43 -14.62
N GLN A 819 29.96 -11.22 -13.66
CA GLN A 819 28.52 -11.45 -13.82
C GLN A 819 27.82 -10.10 -13.82
N MET A 820 26.88 -9.90 -14.74
CA MET A 820 25.98 -8.75 -14.75
C MET A 820 24.55 -9.26 -14.60
N THR A 821 23.88 -8.91 -13.50
CA THR A 821 22.47 -9.31 -13.26
C THR A 821 21.52 -8.12 -13.35
N SER A 822 20.29 -8.41 -13.75
CA SER A 822 19.14 -7.51 -13.57
C SER A 822 18.31 -7.98 -12.39
N GLU A 823 18.24 -7.22 -11.30
CA GLU A 823 17.49 -7.64 -10.09
C GLU A 823 16.13 -6.95 -9.94
N LEU A 824 15.94 -5.82 -10.63
CA LEU A 824 14.86 -4.87 -10.36
C LEU A 824 13.91 -4.73 -11.57
N TRP A 825 12.86 -3.92 -11.44
CA TRP A 825 11.86 -3.70 -12.48
C TRP A 825 12.41 -2.78 -13.58
N GLU A 826 13.34 -3.31 -14.38
CA GLU A 826 14.01 -2.56 -15.44
C GLU A 826 14.43 -3.43 -16.63
N THR A 827 14.57 -2.80 -17.79
CA THR A 827 15.18 -3.36 -19.00
C THR A 827 16.52 -2.68 -19.26
N ILE A 828 17.53 -3.50 -19.53
CA ILE A 828 18.91 -3.06 -19.73
C ILE A 828 19.29 -3.29 -21.19
N TYR A 829 19.97 -2.30 -21.78
CA TYR A 829 20.45 -2.28 -23.16
C TYR A 829 21.99 -2.16 -23.13
N MET A 830 22.70 -3.28 -22.96
CA MET A 830 24.16 -3.29 -22.79
C MET A 830 24.86 -3.52 -24.13
N ASP A 831 25.56 -2.51 -24.63
CA ASP A 831 26.14 -2.43 -25.99
C ASP A 831 27.63 -2.74 -26.01
N LYS A 832 28.35 -2.48 -24.90
CA LYS A 832 29.78 -2.76 -24.83
C LYS A 832 30.25 -2.97 -23.40
N MET A 833 31.16 -3.93 -23.20
CA MET A 833 31.86 -4.09 -21.94
C MET A 833 33.35 -4.40 -22.15
N GLN A 834 34.24 -3.76 -21.39
CA GLN A 834 35.68 -4.00 -21.41
C GLN A 834 36.25 -3.98 -19.99
N LEU A 835 37.25 -4.82 -19.71
CA LEU A 835 37.95 -4.82 -18.42
C LEU A 835 39.28 -4.08 -18.57
N VAL A 836 39.49 -3.03 -17.79
CA VAL A 836 40.68 -2.17 -17.85
C VAL A 836 41.54 -2.45 -16.62
N ALA A 837 42.60 -3.25 -16.80
CA ALA A 837 43.56 -3.53 -15.74
C ALA A 837 44.55 -2.37 -15.58
N ILE A 838 44.72 -1.90 -14.35
CA ILE A 838 45.67 -0.85 -13.97
C ILE A 838 46.73 -1.46 -13.06
N ASP A 839 47.94 -1.64 -13.58
CA ASP A 839 49.09 -1.99 -12.75
C ASP A 839 49.70 -0.69 -12.18
N HIS A 840 49.89 -0.61 -10.87
CA HIS A 840 50.51 0.54 -10.20
C HIS A 840 51.33 0.10 -8.97
N PRO A 841 52.30 0.92 -8.50
CA PRO A 841 52.98 0.65 -7.23
C PRO A 841 51.97 0.54 -6.08
N ALA A 842 52.19 -0.40 -5.15
CA ALA A 842 51.30 -0.60 -4.00
C ALA A 842 51.26 0.57 -2.99
N SER A 843 52.04 1.63 -3.24
CA SER A 843 52.04 2.90 -2.48
C SER A 843 51.28 4.03 -3.19
N VAL A 844 50.49 3.70 -4.22
CA VAL A 844 49.69 4.65 -5.00
C VAL A 844 48.29 4.05 -5.10
N ASP A 845 47.27 4.78 -4.68
CA ASP A 845 45.88 4.44 -4.93
C ASP A 845 45.39 5.11 -6.22
N VAL A 846 44.50 4.45 -6.95
CA VAL A 846 43.84 4.98 -8.14
C VAL A 846 42.34 5.16 -7.92
N TYR A 847 41.79 6.29 -8.41
CA TYR A 847 40.36 6.62 -8.33
C TYR A 847 39.88 7.25 -9.63
N VAL A 848 38.58 7.11 -9.91
CA VAL A 848 37.87 7.70 -11.06
C VAL A 848 36.58 8.38 -10.57
N PRO A 849 36.06 9.41 -11.28
CA PRO A 849 34.78 10.05 -10.96
C PRO A 849 33.58 9.09 -11.16
N GLU A 850 33.04 8.58 -10.05
CA GLU A 850 31.87 7.69 -10.04
C GLU A 850 30.60 8.44 -9.59
N GLN A 851 30.59 9.77 -9.70
CA GLN A 851 29.42 10.62 -9.47
C GLN A 851 28.55 10.80 -10.73
N PHE A 852 27.27 11.06 -10.52
CA PHE A 852 26.34 11.44 -11.58
C PHE A 852 26.69 12.82 -12.13
N SER A 853 26.68 12.95 -13.46
CA SER A 853 27.02 14.17 -14.18
C SER A 853 26.34 14.18 -15.55
N PRO A 854 25.88 15.34 -16.06
CA PRO A 854 25.39 15.45 -17.43
C PRO A 854 26.49 15.15 -18.47
N PRO A 855 26.15 14.75 -19.70
CA PRO A 855 27.13 14.56 -20.78
C PRO A 855 27.80 15.90 -21.19
N PRO A 856 29.05 15.87 -21.70
CA PRO A 856 29.86 14.68 -21.96
C PRO A 856 30.42 14.05 -20.68
N PHE A 857 30.39 12.73 -20.61
CA PHE A 857 30.86 11.97 -19.46
C PHE A 857 32.40 12.02 -19.35
N PRO A 858 32.96 11.90 -18.13
CA PRO A 858 34.40 12.17 -17.90
C PRO A 858 35.35 11.16 -18.55
N GLY A 859 34.87 10.00 -18.98
CA GLY A 859 35.70 8.91 -19.48
C GLY A 859 36.70 8.43 -18.42
N LEU A 860 37.89 7.97 -18.86
CA LEU A 860 38.96 7.51 -17.97
C LEU A 860 39.79 8.68 -17.39
N ASP A 861 39.14 9.59 -16.66
CA ASP A 861 39.82 10.66 -15.90
C ASP A 861 40.29 10.16 -14.53
N MET A 862 41.41 9.44 -14.51
CA MET A 862 41.92 8.78 -13.31
C MET A 862 42.86 9.69 -12.50
N ILE A 863 42.54 9.91 -11.21
CA ILE A 863 43.45 10.54 -10.25
C ILE A 863 44.33 9.50 -9.55
N LYS A 864 45.57 9.87 -9.24
CA LYS A 864 46.57 9.01 -8.57
C LYS A 864 46.96 9.62 -7.23
N VAL A 865 46.73 8.89 -6.14
CA VAL A 865 46.86 9.36 -4.75
C VAL A 865 48.03 8.64 -4.07
N VAL A 866 49.02 9.39 -3.57
CA VAL A 866 50.18 8.83 -2.83
C VAL A 866 50.04 9.03 -1.33
N GLU A 867 49.41 10.13 -0.90
CA GLU A 867 49.18 10.48 0.50
C GLU A 867 47.74 10.97 0.67
N LYS A 868 47.09 10.52 1.74
CA LYS A 868 45.72 10.90 2.12
C LYS A 868 45.77 11.77 3.36
N TYR A 869 45.13 12.94 3.30
CA TYR A 869 44.97 13.85 4.42
C TYR A 869 43.51 13.78 4.90
N PHE A 870 43.28 13.09 6.01
CA PHE A 870 41.97 13.01 6.64
C PHE A 870 41.63 14.31 7.39
N PRO A 871 40.34 14.70 7.47
CA PRO A 871 39.94 15.86 8.25
C PRO A 871 40.32 15.73 9.73
N ILE A 872 40.61 16.88 10.37
CA ILE A 872 40.86 16.98 11.81
C ILE A 872 39.59 17.30 12.61
N SER A 873 38.54 17.76 11.94
CA SER A 873 37.20 18.00 12.48
C SER A 873 36.17 17.79 11.38
N ALA A 874 35.02 17.21 11.72
CA ALA A 874 33.85 17.11 10.84
C ALA A 874 32.59 17.32 11.68
N LYS A 875 31.68 18.19 11.22
CA LYS A 875 30.48 18.56 11.97
C LYS A 875 29.28 18.75 11.04
N ASP A 876 28.09 18.59 11.58
CA ASP A 876 26.86 19.06 10.95
C ASP A 876 26.64 20.57 11.17
N GLY A 877 25.45 21.08 10.79
CA GLY A 877 25.04 22.46 10.98
C GLY A 877 24.86 22.85 12.46
N ASP A 878 24.42 21.91 13.30
CA ASP A 878 24.17 22.11 14.74
C ASP A 878 25.45 21.98 15.58
N GLY A 879 26.49 21.40 15.02
CA GLY A 879 27.83 21.32 15.58
C GLY A 879 28.17 19.98 16.25
N ASN A 880 27.34 18.94 16.05
CA ASN A 880 27.63 17.57 16.47
C ASN A 880 28.90 17.05 15.77
N ASP A 881 29.61 16.11 16.40
CA ASP A 881 30.86 15.55 15.84
C ASP A 881 30.55 14.33 14.96
N LEU A 882 30.90 14.43 13.67
CA LEU A 882 30.71 13.37 12.67
C LEU A 882 32.03 12.69 12.29
N LEU A 883 33.16 13.07 12.92
CA LEU A 883 34.49 12.72 12.45
C LEU A 883 34.80 11.22 12.52
N SER A 884 34.14 10.46 13.39
CA SER A 884 34.28 9.01 13.47
C SER A 884 33.61 8.25 12.32
N LEU A 885 32.64 8.86 11.64
CA LEU A 885 31.83 8.24 10.57
C LEU A 885 32.39 8.49 9.15
N ILE A 886 33.54 9.16 9.03
CA ILE A 886 34.14 9.50 7.72
C ILE A 886 35.65 9.27 7.63
N LYS A 887 36.27 8.68 8.65
CA LYS A 887 37.73 8.46 8.70
C LYS A 887 38.14 7.15 8.07
N GLU A 888 37.41 6.10 8.35
CA GLU A 888 37.67 4.74 7.88
C GLU A 888 36.52 4.33 6.97
N LYS A 889 36.80 3.51 5.94
CA LYS A 889 35.76 2.94 5.11
C LYS A 889 35.28 1.66 5.78
N ASP A 890 34.31 1.76 6.68
CA ASP A 890 33.89 0.67 7.57
C ASP A 890 32.37 0.38 7.56
N ASP A 891 31.68 0.87 6.52
CA ASP A 891 30.24 0.78 6.30
C ASP A 891 29.40 1.39 7.46
N LYS A 892 29.87 2.49 8.06
CA LYS A 892 29.15 3.27 9.09
C LYS A 892 28.89 4.70 8.64
N TYR A 893 27.73 4.88 8.03
CA TYR A 893 27.37 6.12 7.34
C TYR A 893 26.93 7.26 8.27
N ILE A 894 27.18 8.50 7.84
CA ILE A 894 26.44 9.68 8.33
C ILE A 894 24.94 9.51 8.00
N ALA A 895 24.09 9.62 9.02
CA ALA A 895 22.65 9.37 8.92
C ALA A 895 21.79 10.23 9.88
N ASN A 896 22.34 11.33 10.40
CA ASN A 896 21.69 12.14 11.45
C ASN A 896 20.79 13.27 10.91
N PHE A 897 20.45 13.25 9.62
CA PHE A 897 19.45 14.13 9.01
C PHE A 897 18.02 13.72 9.39
N MET A 898 17.05 14.57 9.06
CA MET A 898 15.62 14.28 9.14
C MET A 898 15.09 14.06 7.71
N PRO A 899 14.38 12.95 7.41
CA PRO A 899 13.69 12.77 6.14
C PRO A 899 12.62 13.84 5.91
N ASP A 900 12.39 14.20 4.66
CA ASP A 900 11.31 15.12 4.23
C ASP A 900 10.08 14.29 3.78
N LYS A 901 9.12 14.86 3.03
CA LYS A 901 7.94 14.13 2.50
C LYS A 901 8.36 12.89 1.68
N TYR A 902 9.22 13.05 0.67
CA TYR A 902 9.53 12.01 -0.31
C TYR A 902 10.82 11.21 -0.03
N GLN A 903 10.88 9.97 -0.54
CA GLN A 903 12.10 9.15 -0.56
C GLN A 903 13.28 9.91 -1.19
N GLY A 904 14.45 9.89 -0.56
CA GLY A 904 15.66 10.51 -1.11
C GLY A 904 15.77 12.02 -0.89
N VAL A 905 14.78 12.62 -0.22
CA VAL A 905 14.74 14.03 0.17
C VAL A 905 14.76 14.15 1.70
N THR A 906 15.53 15.10 2.20
CA THR A 906 15.75 15.37 3.62
C THR A 906 15.56 16.86 3.91
N ALA A 907 15.50 17.23 5.19
CA ALA A 907 15.78 18.61 5.57
C ALA A 907 17.18 19.04 5.06
N MET A 908 17.32 20.33 4.72
CA MET A 908 18.60 20.89 4.27
C MET A 908 19.67 20.72 5.35
N HIS A 909 20.77 20.04 5.01
CA HIS A 909 21.83 19.72 5.96
C HIS A 909 23.21 20.16 5.45
N ASP A 910 24.09 20.45 6.43
CA ASP A 910 25.45 20.91 6.25
C ASP A 910 26.42 19.81 6.68
N LEU A 911 27.51 19.58 5.93
CA LEU A 911 28.69 18.84 6.39
C LEU A 911 29.92 19.73 6.31
N ILE A 912 30.40 20.16 7.49
CA ILE A 912 31.51 21.11 7.64
C ILE A 912 32.78 20.34 7.98
N LEU A 913 33.76 20.37 7.07
CA LEU A 913 35.02 19.64 7.18
C LEU A 913 36.20 20.59 7.38
N ASP A 914 37.04 20.32 8.38
CA ASP A 914 38.34 20.97 8.55
C ASP A 914 39.47 20.01 8.11
N PRO A 915 40.14 20.25 6.97
CA PRO A 915 41.28 19.45 6.54
C PRO A 915 42.55 19.71 7.34
N GLY A 916 42.59 20.76 8.17
CA GLY A 916 43.77 21.18 8.92
C GLY A 916 44.78 22.02 8.12
N GLY A 917 45.71 22.66 8.85
CA GLY A 917 46.60 23.68 8.29
C GLY A 917 47.81 23.18 7.47
N ASN A 918 48.04 21.86 7.40
CA ASN A 918 49.22 21.26 6.76
C ASN A 918 48.96 20.67 5.37
N ILE A 919 47.75 20.81 4.81
CA ILE A 919 47.42 20.25 3.50
C ILE A 919 48.15 20.95 2.34
N PRO A 920 48.43 20.24 1.22
CA PRO A 920 48.84 20.86 -0.03
C PRO A 920 47.78 21.85 -0.56
N THR A 921 48.21 22.87 -1.31
CA THR A 921 47.30 23.84 -1.97
C THR A 921 47.18 23.65 -3.47
N ASP A 922 48.13 22.94 -4.07
CA ASP A 922 48.31 22.81 -5.51
C ASP A 922 47.91 21.38 -5.91
N ASN A 923 47.11 21.20 -6.97
CA ASN A 923 46.51 19.92 -7.35
C ASN A 923 45.80 19.21 -6.17
N LEU A 924 45.09 19.97 -5.32
CA LEU A 924 44.37 19.44 -4.18
C LEU A 924 42.96 18.99 -4.59
N TRP A 925 42.63 17.74 -4.28
CA TRP A 925 41.32 17.14 -4.51
C TRP A 925 40.69 16.71 -3.19
N VAL A 926 39.36 16.67 -3.16
CA VAL A 926 38.59 15.95 -2.14
C VAL A 926 38.00 14.70 -2.79
N VAL A 927 38.06 13.58 -2.06
CA VAL A 927 37.46 12.29 -2.42
C VAL A 927 36.48 11.92 -1.31
N LEU A 928 35.23 11.69 -1.70
CA LEU A 928 34.15 11.27 -0.81
C LEU A 928 33.65 9.90 -1.28
N ASN A 929 33.59 8.93 -0.38
CA ASN A 929 33.02 7.61 -0.62
C ASN A 929 31.71 7.47 0.15
N GLY A 930 30.68 6.97 -0.52
CA GLY A 930 29.34 6.83 0.04
C GLY A 930 28.33 6.26 -0.95
N TRP A 931 27.06 6.35 -0.61
CA TRP A 931 25.93 5.95 -1.46
C TRP A 931 24.78 6.96 -1.34
N ILE A 932 23.84 6.92 -2.28
CA ILE A 932 22.62 7.75 -2.26
C ILE A 932 21.37 6.87 -2.18
N PHE A 933 20.38 7.29 -1.39
CA PHE A 933 19.01 6.81 -1.57
C PHE A 933 18.29 7.80 -2.50
N PRO A 934 17.98 7.43 -3.75
CA PRO A 934 17.52 8.39 -4.75
C PRO A 934 16.00 8.58 -4.71
N THR A 935 15.50 9.65 -5.33
CA THR A 935 14.10 9.71 -5.78
C THR A 935 13.90 8.78 -7.00
N ASP A 936 12.66 8.52 -7.40
CA ASP A 936 12.32 7.78 -8.62
C ASP A 936 11.48 8.62 -9.60
N ALA A 937 11.02 8.05 -10.72
CA ALA A 937 10.31 8.79 -11.76
C ALA A 937 8.99 9.40 -11.26
N SER A 938 8.15 8.63 -10.55
CA SER A 938 6.96 9.16 -9.84
C SER A 938 7.30 10.37 -8.97
N ILE A 939 8.24 10.22 -8.03
CA ILE A 939 8.64 11.33 -7.13
C ILE A 939 9.18 12.54 -7.91
N ASN A 940 9.89 12.33 -9.02
CA ASN A 940 10.39 13.43 -9.85
C ASN A 940 9.29 14.17 -10.61
N VAL A 941 8.15 13.51 -10.89
CA VAL A 941 6.93 14.16 -11.38
C VAL A 941 6.32 14.99 -10.25
N ALA A 942 6.04 14.40 -9.08
CA ALA A 942 5.54 15.08 -7.87
C ALA A 942 6.34 16.34 -7.51
N LEU A 943 7.66 16.21 -7.41
CA LEU A 943 8.59 17.32 -7.15
C LEU A 943 8.65 18.39 -8.26
N SER A 944 8.11 18.12 -9.46
CA SER A 944 7.99 19.10 -10.53
C SER A 944 6.62 19.80 -10.56
N GLN A 945 5.68 19.36 -9.71
CA GLN A 945 4.33 19.89 -9.65
C GLN A 945 4.20 21.17 -8.82
N SER A 946 5.07 21.35 -7.81
CA SER A 946 5.14 22.52 -6.92
C SER A 946 6.54 23.15 -6.88
N ASP A 947 6.60 24.42 -6.45
CA ASP A 947 7.83 25.17 -6.15
C ASP A 947 8.23 25.09 -4.66
N GLU A 948 7.44 24.45 -3.78
CA GLU A 948 7.70 24.42 -2.32
C GLU A 948 8.97 23.62 -1.98
N LEU A 949 9.07 22.37 -2.47
CA LEU A 949 10.16 21.46 -2.14
C LEU A 949 11.21 21.38 -3.25
N VAL A 950 12.34 22.08 -3.07
CA VAL A 950 13.42 22.13 -4.08
C VAL A 950 14.61 21.25 -3.69
N VAL A 951 14.80 20.13 -4.40
CA VAL A 951 16.01 19.29 -4.32
C VAL A 951 17.24 20.03 -4.85
N LYS A 952 18.32 20.00 -4.07
CA LYS A 952 19.58 20.69 -4.29
C LYS A 952 20.73 19.70 -4.29
N SER A 953 21.33 19.49 -5.46
CA SER A 953 22.56 18.71 -5.60
C SER A 953 23.65 19.22 -4.65
N PRO A 954 24.54 18.35 -4.14
CA PRO A 954 25.60 18.77 -3.23
C PRO A 954 26.45 19.89 -3.81
N SER A 955 26.66 20.94 -3.02
CA SER A 955 27.48 22.10 -3.38
C SER A 955 28.62 22.27 -2.38
N ILE A 956 29.79 22.71 -2.84
CA ILE A 956 30.94 23.01 -1.97
C ILE A 956 31.09 24.51 -1.81
N GLN A 957 31.07 24.94 -0.55
CA GLN A 957 31.28 26.31 -0.09
C GLN A 957 32.59 26.42 0.70
N VAL A 958 33.22 27.59 0.63
CA VAL A 958 34.43 27.94 1.40
C VAL A 958 34.26 29.28 2.09
N ILE A 959 35.09 29.56 3.09
CA ILE A 959 35.03 30.82 3.83
C ILE A 959 35.78 31.92 3.06
N ASN A 960 35.07 33.01 2.74
CA ASN A 960 35.61 34.16 2.02
C ASN A 960 36.37 35.13 2.94
N GLN A 961 36.90 36.22 2.38
CA GLN A 961 37.75 37.19 3.11
C GLN A 961 37.03 37.95 4.25
N LYS A 962 35.70 37.89 4.32
CA LYS A 962 34.90 38.49 5.39
C LYS A 962 34.53 37.50 6.51
N GLY A 963 34.77 36.20 6.30
CA GLY A 963 34.29 35.14 7.19
C GLY A 963 32.93 34.55 6.82
N GLU A 964 32.38 34.87 5.64
CA GLU A 964 31.10 34.35 5.14
C GLU A 964 31.32 33.09 4.28
N TRP A 965 30.37 32.16 4.27
CA TRP A 965 30.38 31.01 3.35
C TRP A 965 30.03 31.43 1.92
N GLU A 966 30.80 30.97 0.94
CA GLU A 966 30.64 31.32 -0.48
C GLU A 966 30.81 30.08 -1.37
N THR A 967 29.85 29.83 -2.27
CA THR A 967 29.81 28.64 -3.14
C THR A 967 30.87 28.72 -4.25
N VAL A 968 31.75 27.72 -4.32
CA VAL A 968 32.86 27.64 -5.30
C VAL A 968 32.77 26.43 -6.24
N ILE A 969 31.90 25.46 -5.89
CA ILE A 969 31.43 24.38 -6.76
C ILE A 969 29.91 24.29 -6.54
N PRO A 970 29.07 24.78 -7.48
CA PRO A 970 27.62 24.85 -7.29
C PRO A 970 26.91 23.50 -7.45
N ASN A 971 27.53 22.55 -8.16
CA ASN A 971 27.06 21.16 -8.26
C ASN A 971 28.30 20.25 -8.28
N LEU A 972 28.40 19.37 -7.29
CA LEU A 972 29.43 18.35 -7.11
C LEU A 972 29.13 17.04 -7.87
N GLY A 973 27.88 16.86 -8.28
CA GLY A 973 27.28 15.55 -8.51
C GLY A 973 26.94 14.84 -7.20
N PHE A 974 26.44 13.61 -7.32
CA PHE A 974 26.10 12.72 -6.20
C PHE A 974 26.52 11.28 -6.54
N PRO A 975 26.65 10.36 -5.56
CA PRO A 975 26.98 8.95 -5.80
C PRO A 975 26.09 8.31 -6.87
N MET A 976 26.66 7.62 -7.86
CA MET A 976 25.88 6.80 -8.81
C MET A 976 25.43 5.48 -8.16
N GLY A 977 24.45 5.55 -7.25
CA GLY A 977 24.00 4.40 -6.48
C GLY A 977 24.97 4.03 -5.36
N LYS A 978 25.48 2.80 -5.37
CA LYS A 978 26.10 2.12 -4.21
C LYS A 978 27.63 2.12 -4.28
N ASP A 979 28.27 2.39 -3.13
CA ASP A 979 29.74 2.44 -2.94
C ASP A 979 30.49 3.21 -4.04
N LYS A 980 30.20 4.51 -4.18
CA LYS A 980 30.79 5.35 -5.23
C LYS A 980 31.73 6.41 -4.68
N ASN A 981 32.74 6.74 -5.46
CA ASN A 981 33.67 7.82 -5.24
C ASN A 981 33.19 9.09 -5.95
N VAL A 982 32.85 10.12 -5.18
CA VAL A 982 32.57 11.48 -5.63
C VAL A 982 33.83 12.32 -5.45
N ILE A 983 34.32 12.93 -6.53
CA ILE A 983 35.66 13.52 -6.59
C ILE A 983 35.57 14.97 -7.09
N ALA A 984 36.29 15.90 -6.46
CA ALA A 984 36.33 17.30 -6.88
C ALA A 984 37.68 18.00 -6.70
N ASP A 985 38.03 18.84 -7.67
CA ASP A 985 39.22 19.69 -7.65
C ASP A 985 38.98 20.96 -6.82
N LEU A 986 39.77 21.12 -5.76
CA LEU A 986 39.79 22.29 -4.86
C LEU A 986 40.96 23.24 -5.17
N SER A 987 41.76 22.95 -6.20
CA SER A 987 42.92 23.76 -6.60
C SER A 987 42.52 25.20 -6.90
N GLY A 988 43.08 26.15 -6.14
CA GLY A 988 42.77 27.57 -6.26
C GLY A 988 41.34 27.99 -5.86
N LYS A 989 40.52 27.08 -5.30
CA LYS A 989 39.13 27.37 -4.91
C LYS A 989 38.99 28.13 -3.57
N PHE A 990 39.97 28.05 -2.68
CA PHE A 990 39.91 28.71 -1.37
C PHE A 990 40.06 30.24 -1.48
N LEU A 991 39.05 30.96 -0.99
CA LEU A 991 38.97 32.43 -1.06
C LEU A 991 39.65 33.16 0.11
N SER A 992 40.09 32.44 1.15
CA SER A 992 40.79 32.99 2.32
C SER A 992 41.92 32.08 2.81
N LYS A 993 42.45 32.35 4.01
CA LYS A 993 43.40 31.46 4.70
C LYS A 993 42.71 30.30 5.42
N ASP A 994 41.40 30.41 5.66
CA ASP A 994 40.62 29.30 6.20
C ASP A 994 40.53 28.20 5.14
N ARG A 995 40.66 26.94 5.57
CA ARG A 995 40.65 25.75 4.72
C ARG A 995 39.43 24.89 4.94
N ARG A 996 38.52 25.29 5.84
CA ARG A 996 37.27 24.60 6.05
C ARG A 996 36.40 24.67 4.80
N ILE A 997 35.81 23.55 4.45
CA ILE A 997 34.78 23.46 3.40
C ILE A 997 33.45 23.10 4.04
N ARG A 998 32.36 23.56 3.45
CA ARG A 998 31.00 23.14 3.77
C ARG A 998 30.38 22.49 2.54
N ILE A 999 29.91 21.26 2.69
CA ILE A 999 29.08 20.58 1.71
C ILE A 999 27.63 20.84 2.12
N GLN A 1000 26.80 21.31 1.19
CA GLN A 1000 25.38 21.61 1.43
C GLN A 1000 24.50 20.87 0.43
N THR A 1001 23.49 20.14 0.94
CA THR A 1001 22.46 19.45 0.14
C THR A 1001 21.20 19.21 0.97
N ASN A 1002 20.14 18.74 0.32
CA ASN A 1002 18.98 18.11 0.95
C ASN A 1002 18.67 16.74 0.29
N MET A 1003 19.60 16.19 -0.49
CA MET A 1003 19.53 14.81 -1.00
C MET A 1003 19.98 13.82 0.07
N GLU A 1004 19.34 12.65 0.14
CA GLU A 1004 19.62 11.61 1.13
C GLU A 1004 20.91 10.83 0.80
N ILE A 1005 22.06 11.43 1.14
CA ILE A 1005 23.39 10.90 0.82
C ILE A 1005 24.13 10.46 2.09
N TYR A 1006 24.55 9.21 2.07
CA TYR A 1006 25.18 8.49 3.16
C TYR A 1006 26.69 8.36 2.90
N TRP A 1007 27.49 9.18 3.58
CA TRP A 1007 28.96 9.19 3.47
C TRP A 1007 29.62 8.24 4.48
N ASP A 1008 30.64 7.50 4.04
CA ASP A 1008 31.40 6.51 4.84
C ASP A 1008 32.89 6.90 4.99
N GLN A 1009 33.51 7.49 3.97
CA GLN A 1009 34.88 7.98 4.08
C GLN A 1009 35.10 9.27 3.28
N ILE A 1010 35.77 10.25 3.87
CA ILE A 1010 36.17 11.50 3.20
C ILE A 1010 37.63 11.83 3.51
N PHE A 1011 38.41 12.08 2.46
CA PHE A 1011 39.79 12.54 2.58
C PHE A 1011 40.17 13.53 1.49
N PHE A 1012 41.23 14.29 1.75
CA PHE A 1012 41.86 15.19 0.81
C PHE A 1012 43.15 14.55 0.27
N ALA A 1013 43.50 14.81 -0.98
CA ALA A 1013 44.67 14.22 -1.63
C ALA A 1013 45.29 15.16 -2.66
N GLN A 1014 46.59 15.02 -2.91
CA GLN A 1014 47.22 15.64 -4.07
C GLN A 1014 47.23 14.67 -5.25
N ASN A 1015 46.65 15.06 -6.39
CA ASN A 1015 46.71 14.24 -7.60
C ASN A 1015 48.13 14.27 -8.19
N ASN A 1016 48.77 13.10 -8.30
CA ASN A 1016 50.11 12.93 -8.83
C ASN A 1016 50.10 12.15 -10.18
N PRO A 1017 49.76 12.80 -11.31
CA PRO A 1017 49.64 12.13 -12.61
C PRO A 1017 50.96 11.49 -13.09
N LEU A 1018 52.11 11.98 -12.58
CA LEU A 1018 53.45 11.49 -12.92
C LEU A 1018 53.80 10.14 -12.27
N SER A 1019 53.03 9.65 -11.30
CA SER A 1019 53.25 8.31 -10.73
C SER A 1019 53.13 7.23 -11.81
N GLU A 1020 54.08 6.29 -11.87
CA GLU A 1020 54.05 5.20 -12.85
C GLU A 1020 52.77 4.36 -12.72
N SER A 1021 52.14 4.06 -13.84
CA SER A 1021 51.02 3.12 -13.95
C SER A 1021 50.97 2.55 -15.37
N ASN A 1022 50.67 1.26 -15.54
CA ASN A 1022 50.41 0.65 -16.84
C ASN A 1022 48.93 0.31 -16.96
N THR A 1023 48.31 0.69 -18.07
CA THR A 1023 46.91 0.37 -18.37
C THR A 1023 46.85 -0.67 -19.49
N THR A 1024 46.12 -1.76 -19.28
CA THR A 1024 45.86 -2.80 -20.29
C THR A 1024 44.35 -2.99 -20.44
N ILE A 1025 43.83 -2.88 -21.65
CA ILE A 1025 42.40 -3.09 -21.94
C ILE A 1025 42.21 -4.52 -22.45
N LEU A 1026 41.35 -5.28 -21.78
CA LEU A 1026 40.89 -6.60 -22.20
C LEU A 1026 39.50 -6.50 -22.81
N ASN A 1027 39.32 -7.12 -23.97
CA ASN A 1027 38.01 -7.36 -24.55
C ASN A 1027 37.44 -8.69 -24.01
N PRO A 1028 36.11 -8.84 -23.97
CA PRO A 1028 35.51 -10.12 -23.59
C PRO A 1028 35.88 -11.19 -24.61
N THR A 1029 36.06 -12.42 -24.13
CA THR A 1029 36.41 -13.61 -24.93
C THR A 1029 35.30 -14.66 -24.94
N GLU A 1030 34.39 -14.62 -23.97
CA GLU A 1030 33.13 -15.37 -23.92
C GLU A 1030 32.08 -14.45 -23.28
N ALA A 1031 30.84 -14.49 -23.77
CA ALA A 1031 29.69 -13.92 -23.07
C ALA A 1031 28.42 -14.77 -23.31
N ASP A 1032 27.70 -15.11 -22.25
CA ASP A 1032 26.51 -15.96 -22.26
C ASP A 1032 25.38 -15.33 -21.45
N LEU A 1033 24.21 -15.14 -22.07
CA LEU A 1033 23.00 -14.63 -21.43
C LEU A 1033 22.09 -15.80 -21.04
N HIS A 1034 21.61 -15.85 -19.80
CA HIS A 1034 20.65 -16.85 -19.35
C HIS A 1034 19.76 -16.32 -18.21
N TYR A 1035 18.63 -17.00 -17.96
CA TYR A 1035 17.83 -16.73 -16.76
C TYR A 1035 18.53 -17.30 -15.53
N ARG A 1036 18.67 -16.48 -14.49
CA ARG A 1036 19.20 -16.90 -13.18
C ARG A 1036 18.12 -16.86 -12.10
N GLY A 1037 17.29 -15.83 -12.10
CA GLY A 1037 16.49 -15.42 -10.93
C GLY A 1037 17.23 -14.39 -10.07
N PHE A 1038 16.60 -14.04 -8.96
CA PHE A 1038 16.91 -12.86 -8.16
C PHE A 1038 17.80 -13.18 -6.96
N SER A 1039 18.80 -12.34 -6.72
CA SER A 1039 19.67 -12.41 -5.54
C SER A 1039 18.93 -11.96 -4.29
N LYS A 1040 19.14 -12.65 -3.16
CA LYS A 1040 18.56 -12.24 -1.88
C LYS A 1040 19.23 -10.96 -1.36
N SER A 1041 18.43 -9.97 -1.00
CA SER A 1041 18.94 -8.70 -0.48
C SER A 1041 19.15 -8.71 1.04
N TYR A 1042 20.07 -7.86 1.50
CA TYR A 1042 20.31 -7.52 2.91
C TYR A 1042 20.81 -6.06 3.01
N ARG A 1043 20.93 -5.50 4.21
CA ARG A 1043 21.45 -4.14 4.42
C ARG A 1043 22.90 -4.19 4.91
N LYS A 1044 23.86 -3.73 4.10
CA LYS A 1044 25.30 -3.75 4.41
C LYS A 1044 25.68 -2.51 5.21
N GLY A 1045 26.16 -2.67 6.45
CA GLY A 1045 26.41 -1.55 7.37
C GLY A 1045 25.25 -1.26 8.34
N GLY A 1046 24.24 -2.13 8.44
CA GLY A 1046 23.07 -1.92 9.30
C GLY A 1046 21.98 -1.07 8.62
N ARG A 1047 21.05 -0.49 9.40
CA ARG A 1047 19.80 0.09 8.84
C ARG A 1047 20.02 1.20 7.80
N TYR A 1048 21.03 2.04 8.01
CA TYR A 1048 21.40 3.14 7.12
C TYR A 1048 22.38 2.73 6.01
N GLY A 1049 22.62 1.42 5.85
CA GLY A 1049 23.39 0.87 4.77
C GLY A 1049 22.59 0.72 3.48
N PRO A 1050 23.24 0.63 2.30
CA PRO A 1050 22.55 0.31 1.06
C PRO A 1050 22.00 -1.13 1.10
N HIS A 1051 20.97 -1.40 0.29
CA HIS A 1051 20.64 -2.77 -0.06
C HIS A 1051 21.81 -3.39 -0.83
N TRP A 1052 22.31 -4.51 -0.33
CA TRP A 1052 23.36 -5.36 -0.88
C TRP A 1052 22.77 -6.74 -1.18
N PHE A 1053 23.45 -7.54 -2.01
CA PHE A 1053 22.86 -8.73 -2.63
C PHE A 1053 23.79 -9.94 -2.52
N ASP A 1054 23.24 -11.05 -2.03
CA ASP A 1054 23.93 -12.34 -1.93
C ASP A 1054 23.78 -13.10 -3.25
N TYR A 1055 24.90 -13.29 -3.95
CA TYR A 1055 24.94 -14.00 -5.23
C TYR A 1055 24.60 -15.49 -5.10
N GLY A 1056 24.92 -16.11 -3.96
CA GLY A 1056 24.71 -17.55 -3.73
C GLY A 1056 23.27 -17.92 -3.38
N SER A 1057 22.48 -16.96 -2.90
CA SER A 1057 21.09 -17.14 -2.50
C SER A 1057 20.12 -16.64 -3.58
N VAL A 1058 19.74 -17.52 -4.50
CA VAL A 1058 18.86 -17.20 -5.64
C VAL A 1058 17.41 -17.60 -5.42
N ASP A 1059 16.50 -16.71 -5.79
CA ASP A 1059 15.04 -16.88 -5.78
C ASP A 1059 14.50 -16.73 -7.21
N THR A 1060 13.86 -17.79 -7.73
CA THR A 1060 13.34 -17.85 -9.10
C THR A 1060 11.83 -17.59 -9.18
N SER A 1061 11.21 -17.06 -8.13
CA SER A 1061 9.81 -16.63 -8.17
C SER A 1061 9.64 -15.36 -9.02
N THR A 1062 8.49 -15.21 -9.68
CA THR A 1062 8.16 -13.99 -10.42
C THR A 1062 7.94 -12.84 -9.45
N LYS A 1063 8.85 -11.85 -9.47
CA LYS A 1063 8.77 -10.66 -8.62
C LYS A 1063 8.08 -9.48 -9.28
N TRP A 1064 8.37 -9.26 -10.56
CA TRP A 1064 8.01 -8.05 -11.27
C TRP A 1064 6.99 -8.32 -12.38
N ARG A 1065 6.33 -7.23 -12.79
CA ARG A 1065 5.46 -7.18 -13.97
C ARG A 1065 6.30 -6.71 -15.16
N ASP A 1066 7.10 -7.61 -15.70
CA ASP A 1066 8.15 -7.33 -16.69
C ASP A 1066 7.67 -6.51 -17.90
N LEU A 1067 8.57 -5.72 -18.50
CA LEU A 1067 8.25 -4.88 -19.66
C LEU A 1067 7.96 -5.76 -20.88
N ILE A 1068 6.88 -5.46 -21.62
CA ILE A 1068 6.51 -6.30 -22.78
C ILE A 1068 7.40 -6.00 -24.00
N GLY A 1069 7.81 -7.04 -24.71
CA GLY A 1069 8.59 -6.87 -25.94
C GLY A 1069 9.50 -8.04 -26.32
N ASN A 1070 10.39 -7.78 -27.27
CA ASN A 1070 11.36 -8.76 -27.78
C ASN A 1070 12.75 -8.52 -27.17
N TYR A 1071 13.15 -9.44 -26.30
CA TYR A 1071 14.44 -9.48 -25.64
C TYR A 1071 15.43 -10.35 -26.39
N THR A 1072 16.72 -10.19 -26.05
CA THR A 1072 17.77 -11.07 -26.54
C THR A 1072 17.55 -12.51 -26.07
N ARG A 1073 17.79 -13.47 -26.98
CA ARG A 1073 17.77 -14.91 -26.69
C ARG A 1073 18.87 -15.30 -25.74
N TYR A 1074 18.66 -16.39 -25.00
CA TYR A 1074 19.72 -16.99 -24.19
C TYR A 1074 20.83 -17.64 -25.04
N GLY A 1075 21.96 -17.92 -24.39
CA GLY A 1075 23.18 -18.47 -24.99
C GLY A 1075 24.21 -17.40 -25.36
N ASP A 1076 25.11 -17.74 -26.28
CA ASP A 1076 26.21 -16.86 -26.75
C ASP A 1076 25.69 -15.52 -27.29
N VAL A 1077 26.20 -14.45 -26.68
CA VAL A 1077 25.94 -13.03 -26.96
C VAL A 1077 27.23 -12.22 -27.12
N LEU A 1078 28.41 -12.86 -27.17
CA LEU A 1078 29.72 -12.18 -27.24
C LEU A 1078 29.81 -11.07 -28.30
N PRO A 1079 29.28 -11.22 -29.54
CA PRO A 1079 29.36 -10.15 -30.54
C PRO A 1079 28.75 -8.81 -30.06
N LEU A 1080 27.70 -8.87 -29.23
CA LEU A 1080 26.91 -7.73 -28.74
C LEU A 1080 27.58 -6.91 -27.62
N LEU A 1081 28.82 -7.23 -27.25
CA LEU A 1081 29.58 -6.54 -26.19
C LEU A 1081 30.94 -6.01 -26.66
N THR A 1082 31.31 -6.22 -27.93
CA THR A 1082 32.68 -5.95 -28.43
C THR A 1082 32.87 -4.56 -29.03
N ALA A 1083 31.79 -3.88 -29.43
CA ALA A 1083 31.82 -2.58 -30.07
C ALA A 1083 30.54 -1.79 -29.72
N SER A 1084 30.62 -0.46 -29.69
CA SER A 1084 29.43 0.36 -29.50
C SER A 1084 28.81 0.69 -30.86
N ASP A 1085 27.86 -0.14 -31.31
CA ASP A 1085 27.31 -0.10 -32.68
C ASP A 1085 25.78 -0.24 -32.77
N ASN A 1086 25.07 -0.16 -31.64
CA ASN A 1086 23.62 -0.32 -31.47
C ASN A 1086 23.12 -1.78 -31.56
N ALA A 1087 24.01 -2.77 -31.58
CA ALA A 1087 23.65 -4.18 -31.45
C ALA A 1087 23.97 -4.69 -30.04
N TYR A 1088 23.13 -4.32 -29.08
CA TYR A 1088 23.26 -4.60 -27.66
C TYR A 1088 22.53 -5.86 -27.18
N ILE A 1089 22.89 -6.33 -25.97
CA ILE A 1089 22.07 -7.24 -25.18
C ILE A 1089 20.86 -6.49 -24.62
N ILE A 1090 19.65 -7.00 -24.86
CA ILE A 1090 18.42 -6.61 -24.16
C ILE A 1090 18.09 -7.68 -23.13
N SER A 1091 18.26 -7.36 -21.85
CA SER A 1091 17.99 -8.25 -20.71
C SER A 1091 16.86 -7.72 -19.82
N ASN A 1092 16.13 -8.66 -19.22
CA ASN A 1092 14.97 -8.47 -18.36
C ASN A 1092 15.33 -8.79 -16.89
N ALA A 1093 14.44 -8.45 -15.97
CA ALA A 1093 14.58 -8.79 -14.56
C ALA A 1093 14.76 -10.31 -14.33
N GLY A 1094 15.75 -10.68 -13.51
CA GLY A 1094 16.15 -12.06 -13.24
C GLY A 1094 17.11 -12.68 -14.29
N ASP A 1095 17.45 -11.98 -15.37
CA ASP A 1095 18.49 -12.42 -16.30
C ASP A 1095 19.91 -12.14 -15.75
N GLU A 1096 20.87 -13.00 -16.13
CA GLU A 1096 22.30 -12.82 -15.92
C GLU A 1096 23.06 -12.89 -17.25
N THR A 1097 24.07 -12.05 -17.43
CA THR A 1097 25.11 -12.22 -18.45
C THR A 1097 26.45 -12.58 -17.79
N THR A 1098 26.97 -13.78 -18.08
CA THR A 1098 28.33 -14.18 -17.71
C THR A 1098 29.32 -13.73 -18.75
N ILE A 1099 30.36 -13.01 -18.34
CA ILE A 1099 31.36 -12.41 -19.22
C ILE A 1099 32.76 -12.81 -18.75
N LYS A 1100 33.61 -13.28 -19.67
CA LYS A 1100 35.00 -13.69 -19.37
C LYS A 1100 36.02 -12.87 -20.14
N PHE A 1101 37.11 -12.51 -19.47
CA PHE A 1101 38.27 -11.83 -20.03
C PHE A 1101 39.51 -12.71 -19.86
N ASN A 1102 40.30 -12.88 -20.92
CA ASN A 1102 41.49 -13.76 -20.90
C ASN A 1102 42.62 -13.17 -20.03
N ALA A 1103 42.94 -13.81 -18.91
CA ALA A 1103 43.96 -13.32 -17.98
C ALA A 1103 45.38 -13.37 -18.57
N ASN A 1104 45.63 -14.27 -19.55
CA ASN A 1104 46.93 -14.46 -20.18
C ASN A 1104 47.37 -13.29 -21.08
N GLU A 1105 46.47 -12.34 -21.38
CA GLU A 1105 46.80 -11.11 -22.11
C GLU A 1105 47.44 -10.04 -21.21
N LEU A 1106 47.30 -10.17 -19.88
CA LEU A 1106 47.90 -9.21 -18.96
C LEU A 1106 49.40 -9.46 -18.75
N PRO A 1107 50.22 -8.39 -18.65
CA PRO A 1107 51.62 -8.54 -18.27
C PRO A 1107 51.75 -9.09 -16.84
N LYS A 1108 52.85 -9.79 -16.58
CA LYS A 1108 53.19 -10.18 -15.20
C LYS A 1108 53.45 -8.92 -14.36
N LEU A 1109 52.80 -8.83 -13.20
CA LEU A 1109 53.03 -7.76 -12.22
C LEU A 1109 54.51 -7.64 -11.84
N LYS A 1110 54.97 -6.40 -11.69
CA LYS A 1110 56.30 -6.06 -11.17
C LYS A 1110 56.32 -6.29 -9.65
N ASP A 1111 57.48 -6.60 -9.08
CA ASP A 1111 57.63 -6.71 -7.63
C ASP A 1111 57.27 -5.38 -6.93
N GLY A 1112 56.43 -5.41 -5.90
CA GLY A 1112 55.95 -4.23 -5.18
C GLY A 1112 54.83 -3.44 -5.88
N TRP A 1113 54.28 -3.97 -6.98
CA TRP A 1113 53.11 -3.41 -7.65
C TRP A 1113 51.85 -4.24 -7.34
N THR A 1114 50.70 -3.59 -7.40
CA THR A 1114 49.37 -4.19 -7.33
C THR A 1114 48.62 -3.95 -8.66
N ARG A 1115 47.47 -4.62 -8.81
CA ARG A 1115 46.55 -4.47 -9.94
C ARG A 1115 45.15 -4.19 -9.42
N ASP A 1116 44.66 -2.98 -9.68
CA ASP A 1116 43.23 -2.66 -9.62
C ASP A 1116 42.63 -2.78 -11.03
N PHE A 1117 41.30 -2.80 -11.12
CA PHE A 1117 40.58 -2.79 -12.40
C PHE A 1117 39.54 -1.68 -12.45
N PHE A 1118 39.24 -1.22 -13.67
CA PHE A 1118 37.99 -0.53 -13.97
C PHE A 1118 37.17 -1.40 -14.92
N ILE A 1119 35.87 -1.53 -14.67
CA ILE A 1119 34.95 -1.96 -15.73
C ILE A 1119 34.60 -0.74 -16.57
N HIS A 1120 34.71 -0.86 -17.89
CA HIS A 1120 34.24 0.11 -18.86
C HIS A 1120 32.96 -0.45 -19.49
N SER A 1121 31.83 0.17 -19.22
CA SER A 1121 30.51 -0.26 -19.70
C SER A 1121 29.83 0.84 -20.49
N VAL A 1122 29.27 0.48 -21.66
CA VAL A 1122 28.46 1.36 -22.49
C VAL A 1122 27.08 0.77 -22.71
N GLY A 1123 26.03 1.51 -22.36
CA GLY A 1123 24.66 1.05 -22.50
C GLY A 1123 23.63 2.01 -21.91
N TRP A 1124 22.38 1.53 -21.83
CA TRP A 1124 21.25 2.24 -21.26
C TRP A 1124 20.47 1.36 -20.29
N VAL A 1125 19.68 1.99 -19.42
CA VAL A 1125 18.67 1.34 -18.56
C VAL A 1125 17.35 2.07 -18.76
N LYS A 1126 16.23 1.34 -18.74
CA LYS A 1126 14.89 1.91 -18.61
C LYS A 1126 14.14 1.14 -17.52
N ASP A 1127 13.75 1.82 -16.46
CA ASP A 1127 12.90 1.25 -15.42
C ASP A 1127 11.44 1.12 -15.86
N GLY A 1128 10.67 0.34 -15.10
CA GLY A 1128 9.27 0.02 -15.36
C GLY A 1128 8.26 1.01 -14.79
N ASP A 1129 8.73 2.09 -14.16
CA ASP A 1129 7.90 3.07 -13.47
C ASP A 1129 6.77 3.59 -14.38
N LEU A 1130 5.57 3.77 -13.83
CA LEU A 1130 4.41 4.26 -14.57
C LEU A 1130 4.67 5.66 -15.16
N ASN A 1131 5.48 6.49 -14.51
CA ASN A 1131 5.88 7.80 -15.02
C ASN A 1131 7.13 7.80 -15.90
N THR A 1132 7.87 6.69 -15.99
CA THR A 1132 8.96 6.53 -16.96
C THR A 1132 8.37 6.38 -18.36
N ALA A 1133 8.85 7.20 -19.29
CA ALA A 1133 8.27 7.27 -20.62
C ALA A 1133 8.47 5.96 -21.40
N HIS A 1134 7.35 5.31 -21.76
CA HIS A 1134 7.30 3.95 -22.28
C HIS A 1134 7.84 2.88 -21.30
N GLY A 1135 7.65 3.07 -19.99
CA GLY A 1135 8.02 2.14 -18.93
C GLY A 1135 7.27 0.80 -18.94
N ASN A 1136 6.23 0.62 -19.75
CA ASN A 1136 5.54 -0.67 -19.92
C ASN A 1136 6.15 -1.59 -21.00
N THR A 1137 7.10 -1.13 -21.81
CA THR A 1137 7.60 -1.92 -22.96
C THR A 1137 9.10 -1.74 -23.25
N VAL A 1138 9.73 -2.75 -23.86
CA VAL A 1138 11.12 -2.66 -24.39
C VAL A 1138 11.29 -1.52 -25.41
N LEU A 1139 10.21 -1.10 -26.10
CA LEU A 1139 10.25 -0.07 -27.14
C LEU A 1139 10.04 1.35 -26.56
N PRO A 1140 10.37 2.42 -27.29
CA PRO A 1140 11.27 2.45 -28.44
C PRO A 1140 12.72 2.13 -28.04
N LEU A 1141 13.47 1.58 -29.00
CA LEU A 1141 14.86 1.17 -28.81
C LEU A 1141 15.82 2.38 -28.82
N PRO A 1142 16.76 2.48 -27.87
CA PRO A 1142 17.77 3.55 -27.87
C PRO A 1142 18.87 3.31 -28.90
N TYR A 1143 19.55 4.40 -29.30
CA TYR A 1143 20.68 4.34 -30.23
C TYR A 1143 21.65 5.52 -30.03
N HIS A 1144 22.92 5.33 -30.41
CA HIS A 1144 23.98 6.34 -30.32
C HIS A 1144 23.71 7.54 -31.24
N GLY A 1145 23.76 8.74 -30.66
CA GLY A 1145 23.47 9.98 -31.38
C GLY A 1145 21.98 10.33 -31.48
N MET A 1146 21.12 9.63 -30.74
CA MET A 1146 19.73 10.03 -30.47
C MET A 1146 19.70 11.39 -29.75
N GLY A 1147 18.87 12.32 -30.22
CA GLY A 1147 18.80 13.68 -29.69
C GLY A 1147 17.89 13.84 -28.47
N SER A 1148 16.93 12.94 -28.27
CA SER A 1148 16.00 12.92 -27.15
C SER A 1148 15.39 11.53 -26.92
N TYR A 1149 15.03 11.23 -25.67
CA TYR A 1149 14.15 10.11 -25.33
C TYR A 1149 12.97 10.65 -24.48
N PRO A 1150 11.69 10.34 -24.79
CA PRO A 1150 11.22 9.63 -25.98
C PRO A 1150 11.72 10.23 -27.31
N PRO A 1151 11.95 9.40 -28.34
CA PRO A 1151 12.42 9.86 -29.64
C PRO A 1151 11.47 10.91 -30.25
N SER A 1152 12.03 12.04 -30.70
CA SER A 1152 11.28 13.03 -31.48
C SER A 1152 10.99 12.53 -32.91
N GLU A 1153 10.14 13.22 -33.67
CA GLU A 1153 9.93 12.92 -35.11
C GLU A 1153 11.22 12.92 -35.95
N LYS A 1154 12.32 13.50 -35.44
CA LYS A 1154 13.63 13.54 -36.09
C LYS A 1154 14.56 12.42 -35.63
N ASP A 1155 14.24 11.78 -34.52
CA ASP A 1155 14.99 10.67 -33.96
C ASP A 1155 14.43 9.37 -34.53
N THR A 1156 15.07 8.85 -35.58
CA THR A 1156 14.67 7.61 -36.25
C THR A 1156 15.70 6.52 -35.97
N TYR A 1157 15.27 5.42 -35.34
CA TYR A 1157 16.14 4.27 -35.08
C TYR A 1157 16.78 3.76 -36.39
N PRO A 1158 18.11 3.53 -36.45
CA PRO A 1158 18.78 3.15 -37.68
C PRO A 1158 18.29 1.82 -38.25
N ASN A 1159 17.82 1.83 -39.51
CA ASN A 1159 17.30 0.64 -40.19
C ASN A 1159 18.30 0.08 -41.22
N THR A 1160 19.45 -0.40 -40.73
CA THR A 1160 20.51 -1.00 -41.57
C THR A 1160 20.32 -2.51 -41.75
N PRO A 1161 20.83 -3.13 -42.83
CA PRO A 1161 20.83 -4.59 -42.99
C PRO A 1161 21.49 -5.33 -41.83
N GLU A 1162 22.50 -4.72 -41.21
CA GLU A 1162 23.21 -5.25 -40.05
C GLU A 1162 22.29 -5.30 -38.81
N LEU A 1163 21.55 -4.23 -38.53
CA LEU A 1163 20.62 -4.17 -37.39
C LEU A 1163 19.37 -5.04 -37.60
N GLN A 1164 18.84 -5.11 -38.83
CA GLN A 1164 17.79 -6.08 -39.19
C GLN A 1164 18.24 -7.52 -38.86
N LYS A 1165 19.44 -7.90 -39.28
CA LYS A 1165 20.00 -9.22 -38.97
C LYS A 1165 20.25 -9.43 -37.48
N TYR A 1166 20.68 -8.40 -36.75
CA TYR A 1166 20.81 -8.46 -35.28
C TYR A 1166 19.46 -8.78 -34.63
N HIS A 1167 18.39 -8.04 -34.96
CA HIS A 1167 17.05 -8.32 -34.42
C HIS A 1167 16.57 -9.75 -34.76
N GLU A 1168 16.72 -10.19 -36.02
CA GLU A 1168 16.35 -11.55 -36.45
C GLU A 1168 17.18 -12.67 -35.76
N THR A 1169 18.43 -12.40 -35.38
CA THR A 1169 19.36 -13.41 -34.82
C THR A 1169 19.31 -13.45 -33.29
N TYR A 1170 19.09 -12.31 -32.66
CA TYR A 1170 19.23 -12.14 -31.21
C TYR A 1170 17.90 -11.81 -30.53
N ASN A 1171 17.12 -10.84 -31.03
CA ASN A 1171 15.94 -10.33 -30.30
C ASN A 1171 14.68 -11.16 -30.59
N THR A 1172 14.73 -12.43 -30.18
CA THR A 1172 13.76 -13.48 -30.51
C THR A 1172 13.05 -14.07 -29.29
N ARG A 1173 13.35 -13.61 -28.07
CA ARG A 1173 12.64 -13.99 -26.84
C ARG A 1173 11.54 -12.96 -26.55
N THR A 1174 10.29 -13.31 -26.86
CA THR A 1174 9.13 -12.45 -26.52
C THR A 1174 8.74 -12.62 -25.05
N VAL A 1175 8.61 -11.51 -24.33
CA VAL A 1175 8.13 -11.44 -22.94
C VAL A 1175 6.75 -10.78 -22.90
N THR A 1176 5.85 -11.31 -22.06
CA THR A 1176 4.47 -10.84 -21.89
C THR A 1176 4.04 -10.93 -20.42
N ASN A 1177 3.00 -10.18 -20.05
CA ASN A 1177 2.49 -10.14 -18.67
C ASN A 1177 1.69 -11.40 -18.27
N GLU A 1178 1.46 -12.36 -19.17
CA GLU A 1178 0.64 -13.55 -18.88
C GLU A 1178 1.21 -14.42 -17.77
N GLY A 1179 2.54 -14.55 -17.66
CA GLY A 1179 3.18 -15.31 -16.57
C GLY A 1179 2.93 -14.67 -15.20
N TYR A 1180 3.02 -13.35 -15.12
CA TYR A 1180 2.73 -12.57 -13.91
C TYR A 1180 1.23 -12.66 -13.53
N ARG A 1181 0.34 -12.38 -14.49
CA ARG A 1181 -1.13 -12.43 -14.34
C ARG A 1181 -1.63 -13.81 -13.89
N ASN A 1182 -1.09 -14.89 -14.45
CA ASN A 1182 -1.54 -16.25 -14.16
C ASN A 1182 -0.83 -16.89 -12.96
N SER A 1183 0.22 -16.29 -12.39
CA SER A 1183 0.97 -16.88 -11.28
C SER A 1183 0.15 -17.14 -10.01
N LEU A 1184 -0.94 -16.39 -9.79
CA LEU A 1184 -1.92 -16.64 -8.73
C LEU A 1184 -3.03 -17.61 -9.18
N LYS A 1185 -3.49 -17.44 -10.43
CA LYS A 1185 -4.57 -18.21 -11.07
C LYS A 1185 -4.06 -19.60 -11.48
N THR A 1186 -4.15 -20.58 -10.57
CA THR A 1186 -3.71 -21.97 -10.85
C THR A 1186 -4.42 -22.57 -12.07
N ASP A 1187 -3.71 -23.40 -12.83
CA ASP A 1187 -4.29 -24.21 -13.92
C ASP A 1187 -5.55 -24.98 -13.46
N LYS A 1188 -6.59 -24.98 -14.31
CA LYS A 1188 -7.88 -25.68 -14.09
C LYS A 1188 -7.77 -27.21 -14.21
#